data_AF-A0A0K8R0R3-F1
#
_entry.id   AF-A0A0K8R0R3-F1
#
_cell.length_a   1.000
_cell.length_b   1.000
_cell.length_c   1.000
_cell.angle_alpha   90.00
_cell.angle_beta   90.00
_cell.angle_gamma   90.00
#
_symmetry.space_group_name_H-M   'P 1'
#
loop_
_entity.id
_entity.type
_entity.pdbx_description
1 polymer ?
#
loop_
_entity_poly.entity_id
_entity_poly.type
_entity_poly.pdbx_seq_one_letter_code
_entity_poly.pdbx_strand_id
1 'polypeptide(L)'
;MTQQSEAGDWEATDSPNRYGTAGNPSMEGVPEGAEDVELVVRRIEAAGIDITASYHDWRDIGFALARKFGSEGRNWFHRVSRFYPGYSYGDCDRQFDAGLNSEKEGITIKTFFYKAKNAGIDISPAKRGQYHYTGMASGSGILEVSSESLKGGMAENDARPSLSGANVEEVDEWETPEEMEEMEEMEVCPETVGITGSHGLADINLTDFDYQAFTGEGSHSLDSSSYGGNASGPSGIPGAFRYDRPEPEEVVFDTPEIPWEFYIDLPQFLQDCIWKFRSPLEKEVFLVGALGVISGCLPRMEGSYFGRLVSPHLYVFVTAPAGAGKGTLKFARELASYIHSDVCNASFEAQEKYKNRLAWYRRADSKDRKGIIKPEDPGKQMLFLSTNLGTVSFLQALYNSNSSGILFETEADTLQSTPRKEWGPFSDILRKAFHHETIQLEGRKGFKPIVVERPNLSVVLAGTPDQVRKMMPDTANGLFSRFLFYAFGDDQPFDDPFGGYRDMDLDGIFDDLACNMADHYDKLKARHMSPWFSLTADQERLFRDEFELRTMENRSLLGRDFEATTRRMGLITFRIAMVLTGLRLMEHDSGKREVFCSDQDFWSAIMLTRILEKHAVAVYKSLPNTKLKGARNVFFNALPDTFTRQEYLTVAASLDIKPKTAEKYIGQLKDGGMLEHGFNQYRKR
;
A
#
# COMPACT_ATOMS: atom_id res chain seq x y z
N MET A 1 45.01 -44.18 63.49
CA MET A 1 44.84 -44.36 62.03
C MET A 1 44.90 -42.97 61.43
N THR A 2 46.06 -42.39 61.09
CA THR A 2 46.83 -42.56 59.82
C THR A 2 45.92 -42.61 58.60
N GLN A 3 46.05 -41.80 57.54
CA GLN A 3 47.08 -40.85 57.09
C GLN A 3 46.54 -40.14 55.82
N GLN A 4 46.88 -38.85 55.61
CA GLN A 4 47.30 -38.18 54.34
C GLN A 4 46.41 -38.23 53.07
N SER A 5 46.33 -37.22 52.18
CA SER A 5 47.11 -35.98 51.95
C SER A 5 46.43 -35.08 50.90
N GLU A 6 46.55 -33.76 51.13
CA GLU A 6 46.86 -32.63 50.18
C GLU A 6 45.94 -32.37 48.97
N ALA A 7 45.28 -31.20 48.83
CA ALA A 7 45.71 -29.78 48.80
C ALA A 7 46.34 -29.34 47.47
N GLY A 8 45.78 -28.27 46.89
CA GLY A 8 46.36 -27.54 45.75
C GLY A 8 45.42 -26.45 45.21
N ASP A 9 45.71 -25.20 45.59
CA ASP A 9 45.24 -23.92 45.05
C ASP A 9 45.19 -23.87 43.51
N TRP A 10 44.49 -22.89 42.93
CA TRP A 10 45.11 -21.86 42.06
C TRP A 10 44.15 -20.67 41.81
N GLU A 11 44.75 -19.49 41.89
CA GLU A 11 44.20 -18.15 41.72
C GLU A 11 43.73 -17.82 40.30
N ALA A 12 42.94 -16.74 40.22
CA ALA A 12 42.61 -16.00 39.02
C ALA A 12 43.85 -15.41 38.33
N THR A 13 43.92 -15.51 37.00
CA THR A 13 44.59 -14.51 36.13
C THR A 13 43.97 -14.48 34.74
N ASP A 14 43.70 -13.25 34.29
CA ASP A 14 43.79 -12.67 32.94
C ASP A 14 43.32 -13.39 31.67
N SER A 15 42.55 -12.62 30.90
CA SER A 15 42.36 -12.76 29.46
C SER A 15 43.69 -12.79 28.69
N PRO A 16 43.74 -13.40 27.50
CA PRO A 16 43.89 -12.53 26.33
C PRO A 16 43.16 -12.99 25.06
N ASN A 17 42.67 -11.96 24.37
CA ASN A 17 42.38 -11.89 22.94
C ASN A 17 43.38 -12.67 22.06
N ARG A 18 42.90 -13.56 21.18
CA ARG A 18 43.58 -13.94 19.92
C ARG A 18 42.57 -14.34 18.85
N TYR A 19 42.40 -13.44 17.88
CA TYR A 19 42.02 -13.80 16.52
C TYR A 19 43.05 -14.80 15.96
N GLY A 20 42.56 -15.98 15.58
CA GLY A 20 43.29 -17.01 14.85
C GLY A 20 42.42 -17.49 13.69
N THR A 21 42.92 -17.24 12.49
CA THR A 21 42.39 -17.64 11.18
C THR A 21 41.93 -19.11 11.11
N ALA A 22 40.66 -19.32 10.76
CA ALA A 22 40.13 -20.57 10.22
C ALA A 22 39.38 -20.25 8.92
N GLY A 23 39.57 -21.10 7.91
CA GLY A 23 39.36 -20.79 6.50
C GLY A 23 37.93 -20.59 6.03
N ASN A 24 37.82 -20.15 4.77
CA ASN A 24 36.60 -20.06 3.96
C ASN A 24 35.62 -21.22 4.24
N PRO A 25 34.33 -20.94 4.49
CA PRO A 25 33.30 -21.91 4.22
C PRO A 25 33.11 -21.99 2.70
N SER A 26 33.53 -23.11 2.15
CA SER A 26 33.19 -23.63 0.83
C SER A 26 31.69 -23.59 0.56
N MET A 27 31.29 -23.32 -0.70
CA MET A 27 29.94 -23.62 -1.20
C MET A 27 29.65 -25.11 -0.98
N GLU A 28 28.89 -25.43 0.07
CA GLU A 28 28.30 -26.75 0.25
C GLU A 28 26.83 -26.73 -0.20
N GLY A 29 26.58 -27.45 -1.30
CA GLY A 29 25.43 -28.33 -1.46
C GLY A 29 24.05 -27.72 -1.72
N VAL A 30 23.77 -27.20 -2.92
CA VAL A 30 22.39 -27.18 -3.42
C VAL A 30 21.93 -28.65 -3.57
N PRO A 31 20.83 -29.07 -2.93
CA PRO A 31 20.37 -30.45 -2.99
C PRO A 31 20.11 -30.89 -4.44
N GLU A 32 20.67 -32.01 -4.87
CA GLU A 32 20.50 -32.54 -6.22
C GLU A 32 19.02 -32.73 -6.57
N GLY A 33 18.54 -32.00 -7.58
CA GLY A 33 17.14 -31.98 -8.04
C GLY A 33 16.28 -30.83 -7.48
N ALA A 34 16.83 -29.94 -6.65
CA ALA A 34 16.11 -28.74 -6.17
C ALA A 34 15.81 -27.74 -7.29
N GLU A 35 16.74 -27.59 -8.25
CA GLU A 35 16.58 -26.72 -9.43
C GLU A 35 15.34 -27.09 -10.27
N ASP A 36 15.10 -28.39 -10.44
CA ASP A 36 13.96 -28.91 -11.21
C ASP A 36 12.63 -28.72 -10.47
N VAL A 37 12.64 -28.86 -9.14
CA VAL A 37 11.46 -28.61 -8.31
C VAL A 37 11.11 -27.13 -8.32
N GLU A 38 12.09 -26.25 -8.12
CA GLU A 38 11.89 -24.79 -8.20
C GLU A 38 11.33 -24.38 -9.56
N LEU A 39 11.87 -24.93 -10.64
CA LEU A 39 11.38 -24.67 -12.00
C LEU A 39 9.91 -25.07 -12.18
N VAL A 40 9.52 -26.24 -11.68
CA VAL A 40 8.13 -26.73 -11.78
C VAL A 40 7.19 -25.95 -10.86
N VAL A 41 7.62 -25.58 -9.65
CA VAL A 41 6.83 -24.72 -8.74
C VAL A 41 6.56 -23.36 -9.39
N ARG A 42 7.56 -22.72 -10.00
CA ARG A 42 7.36 -21.46 -10.74
C ARG A 42 6.35 -21.58 -11.89
N ARG A 43 6.34 -22.72 -12.58
CA ARG A 43 5.36 -22.99 -13.65
C ARG A 43 3.95 -23.18 -13.09
N ILE A 44 3.80 -23.86 -11.96
CA ILE A 44 2.52 -23.97 -11.23
C ILE A 44 2.03 -22.59 -10.82
N GLU A 45 2.92 -21.75 -10.29
CA GLU A 45 2.59 -20.39 -9.85
C GLU A 45 2.16 -19.49 -11.02
N ALA A 46 2.87 -19.57 -12.15
CA ALA A 46 2.52 -18.82 -13.35
C ALA A 46 1.18 -19.26 -13.97
N ALA A 47 0.85 -20.55 -13.85
CA ALA A 47 -0.42 -21.09 -14.35
C ALA A 47 -1.60 -20.89 -13.38
N GLY A 48 -1.32 -20.62 -12.10
CA GLY A 48 -2.35 -20.47 -11.06
C GLY A 48 -3.17 -21.74 -10.81
N ILE A 49 -2.58 -22.92 -11.05
CA ILE A 49 -3.28 -24.21 -10.99
C ILE A 49 -3.11 -24.85 -9.62
N ASP A 50 -4.23 -25.29 -9.03
CA ASP A 50 -4.23 -26.07 -7.79
C ASP A 50 -3.95 -27.56 -8.08
N ILE A 51 -2.77 -28.03 -7.67
CA ILE A 51 -2.38 -29.46 -7.73
C ILE A 51 -2.66 -30.20 -6.42
N THR A 52 -3.28 -29.53 -5.44
CA THR A 52 -3.50 -29.98 -4.06
C THR A 52 -4.98 -30.13 -3.69
N ALA A 53 -5.90 -30.01 -4.66
CA ALA A 53 -7.35 -30.03 -4.45
C ALA A 53 -7.90 -31.29 -3.72
N SER A 54 -7.18 -32.41 -3.77
CA SER A 54 -7.50 -33.63 -3.02
C SER A 54 -6.58 -33.74 -1.80
N TYR A 55 -7.14 -34.04 -0.62
CA TYR A 55 -6.36 -34.29 0.60
C TYR A 55 -5.26 -35.34 0.38
N HIS A 56 -5.54 -36.38 -0.42
CA HIS A 56 -4.56 -37.41 -0.73
C HIS A 56 -3.38 -36.85 -1.53
N ASP A 57 -3.66 -35.97 -2.48
CA ASP A 57 -2.66 -35.37 -3.37
C ASP A 57 -1.83 -34.31 -2.63
N TRP A 58 -2.49 -33.48 -1.83
CA TRP A 58 -1.87 -32.53 -0.93
C TRP A 58 -0.92 -33.22 0.07
N ARG A 59 -1.39 -34.27 0.76
CA ARG A 59 -0.56 -35.06 1.69
C ARG A 59 0.63 -35.69 0.97
N ASP A 60 0.43 -36.28 -0.19
CA ASP A 60 1.49 -36.99 -0.93
C ASP A 60 2.55 -36.02 -1.47
N ILE A 61 2.16 -34.82 -1.90
CA ILE A 61 3.09 -33.77 -2.30
C ILE A 61 3.92 -33.30 -1.11
N GLY A 62 3.29 -33.08 0.05
CA GLY A 62 3.99 -32.72 1.29
C GLY A 62 5.02 -33.78 1.71
N PHE A 63 4.65 -35.06 1.65
CA PHE A 63 5.55 -36.16 1.96
C PHE A 63 6.68 -36.31 0.94
N ALA A 64 6.41 -36.09 -0.35
CA ALA A 64 7.41 -36.16 -1.41
C ALA A 64 8.50 -35.08 -1.24
N LEU A 65 8.11 -33.86 -0.89
CA LEU A 65 9.02 -32.74 -0.67
C LEU A 65 9.79 -32.89 0.65
N ALA A 66 9.12 -33.23 1.75
CA ALA A 66 9.74 -33.45 3.06
C ALA A 66 10.79 -34.59 3.00
N ARG A 67 10.50 -35.69 2.30
CA ARG A 67 11.43 -36.82 2.20
C ARG A 67 12.69 -36.51 1.39
N LYS A 68 12.55 -35.73 0.32
CA LYS A 68 13.67 -35.45 -0.61
C LYS A 68 14.54 -34.29 -0.12
N PHE A 69 13.96 -33.27 0.50
CA PHE A 69 14.65 -32.02 0.83
C PHE A 69 14.64 -31.67 2.33
N GLY A 70 14.05 -32.50 3.19
CA GLY A 70 13.96 -32.19 4.62
C GLY A 70 13.19 -30.90 4.87
N SER A 71 13.66 -30.09 5.82
CA SER A 71 13.07 -28.78 6.16
C SER A 71 12.99 -27.82 4.97
N GLU A 72 13.95 -27.92 4.04
CA GLU A 72 14.03 -27.04 2.85
C GLU A 72 12.85 -27.24 1.90
N GLY A 73 12.21 -28.42 1.95
CA GLY A 73 11.02 -28.72 1.15
C GLY A 73 9.77 -27.92 1.55
N ARG A 74 9.77 -27.30 2.74
CA ARG A 74 8.59 -26.66 3.32
C ARG A 74 8.12 -25.49 2.48
N ASN A 75 9.04 -24.66 2.03
CA ASN A 75 8.73 -23.48 1.23
C ASN A 75 7.99 -23.87 -0.07
N TRP A 76 8.48 -24.88 -0.80
CA TRP A 76 7.81 -25.40 -2.00
C TRP A 76 6.43 -25.95 -1.68
N PHE A 77 6.25 -26.62 -0.53
CA PHE A 77 4.96 -27.17 -0.14
C PHE A 77 3.91 -26.08 0.10
N HIS A 78 4.27 -24.98 0.79
CA HIS A 78 3.36 -23.84 0.94
C HIS A 78 3.05 -23.15 -0.40
N ARG A 79 4.06 -22.98 -1.26
CA ARG A 79 3.90 -22.33 -2.56
C ARG A 79 2.95 -23.07 -3.50
N VAL A 80 2.91 -24.40 -3.46
CA VAL A 80 1.96 -25.18 -4.26
C VAL A 80 0.60 -25.34 -3.57
N SER A 81 0.56 -25.37 -2.23
CA SER A 81 -0.68 -25.52 -1.47
C SER A 81 -1.53 -24.25 -1.42
N ARG A 82 -0.94 -23.06 -1.61
CA ARG A 82 -1.66 -21.77 -1.54
C ARG A 82 -2.74 -21.59 -2.60
N PHE A 83 -2.73 -22.39 -3.66
CA PHE A 83 -3.74 -22.36 -4.72
C PHE A 83 -5.03 -23.09 -4.34
N TYR A 84 -5.01 -23.90 -3.27
CA TYR A 84 -6.22 -24.51 -2.74
C TYR A 84 -7.08 -23.46 -2.01
N PRO A 85 -8.38 -23.31 -2.34
CA PRO A 85 -9.25 -22.31 -1.70
C PRO A 85 -9.40 -22.44 -0.18
N GLY A 86 -9.15 -23.63 0.37
CA GLY A 86 -9.16 -23.92 1.80
C GLY A 86 -7.77 -23.95 2.44
N TYR A 87 -6.75 -23.39 1.78
CA TYR A 87 -5.38 -23.39 2.29
C TYR A 87 -5.30 -22.70 3.66
N SER A 88 -4.60 -23.37 4.57
CA SER A 88 -4.36 -22.93 5.94
C SER A 88 -2.88 -23.13 6.22
N TYR A 89 -2.18 -22.06 6.56
CA TYR A 89 -0.74 -22.09 6.82
C TYR A 89 -0.41 -23.10 7.94
N GLY A 90 -1.19 -23.08 9.03
CA GLY A 90 -1.01 -23.98 10.17
C GLY A 90 -1.31 -25.45 9.86
N ASP A 91 -2.29 -25.74 8.99
CA ASP A 91 -2.56 -27.13 8.58
C ASP A 91 -1.50 -27.64 7.61
N CYS A 92 -0.96 -26.75 6.76
CA CYS A 92 0.17 -27.02 5.89
C CYS A 92 1.46 -27.31 6.68
N ASP A 93 1.74 -26.53 7.72
CA ASP A 93 2.87 -26.77 8.61
C ASP A 93 2.75 -28.11 9.34
N ARG A 94 1.59 -28.38 9.95
CA ARG A 94 1.34 -29.66 10.63
C ARG A 94 1.46 -30.85 9.68
N GLN A 95 0.98 -30.71 8.45
CA GLN A 95 1.04 -31.76 7.45
C GLN A 95 2.48 -32.00 6.94
N PHE A 96 3.29 -30.94 6.83
CA PHE A 96 4.70 -31.05 6.47
C PHE A 96 5.55 -31.64 7.61
N ASP A 97 5.30 -31.23 8.85
CA ASP A 97 5.91 -31.80 10.06
C ASP A 97 5.58 -33.29 10.20
N ALA A 98 4.33 -33.67 9.91
CA ALA A 98 3.94 -35.08 9.86
C ALA A 98 4.70 -35.85 8.76
N GLY A 99 5.07 -35.20 7.66
CA GLY A 99 5.88 -35.77 6.58
C GLY A 99 7.34 -35.99 6.98
N LEU A 100 7.96 -35.00 7.65
CA LEU A 100 9.33 -35.08 8.18
C LEU A 100 9.49 -36.21 9.19
N ASN A 101 8.44 -36.50 9.96
CA ASN A 101 8.43 -37.52 11.01
C ASN A 101 7.88 -38.89 10.57
N SER A 102 7.57 -39.08 9.28
CA SER A 102 6.96 -40.33 8.79
C SER A 102 7.97 -41.33 8.22
N GLU A 103 7.89 -42.60 8.64
CA GLU A 103 8.71 -43.71 8.12
C GLU A 103 8.05 -44.49 6.96
N LYS A 104 6.92 -44.01 6.42
CA LYS A 104 6.15 -44.75 5.41
C LYS A 104 6.94 -44.88 4.10
N GLU A 105 7.14 -46.12 3.65
CA GLU A 105 7.78 -46.44 2.37
C GLU A 105 6.75 -46.34 1.22
N GLY A 106 7.08 -45.59 0.17
CA GLY A 106 6.31 -45.57 -1.09
C GLY A 106 6.18 -44.21 -1.80
N ILE A 107 6.29 -43.09 -1.09
CA ILE A 107 6.16 -41.74 -1.68
C ILE A 107 7.56 -41.15 -1.92
N THR A 108 7.84 -40.76 -3.17
CA THR A 108 9.13 -40.17 -3.59
C THR A 108 8.90 -38.84 -4.30
N ILE A 109 9.97 -38.08 -4.58
CA ILE A 109 9.85 -36.81 -5.31
C ILE A 109 9.18 -36.95 -6.69
N LYS A 110 9.19 -38.15 -7.29
CA LYS A 110 8.47 -38.43 -8.53
C LYS A 110 6.96 -38.19 -8.41
N THR A 111 6.40 -38.34 -7.21
CA THR A 111 4.98 -38.07 -6.95
C THR A 111 4.64 -36.60 -7.20
N PHE A 112 5.49 -35.67 -6.78
CA PHE A 112 5.30 -34.25 -7.04
C PHE A 112 5.29 -33.94 -8.56
N PHE A 113 6.31 -34.41 -9.29
CA PHE A 113 6.38 -34.20 -10.74
C PHE A 113 5.24 -34.88 -11.50
N TYR A 114 4.79 -36.06 -11.06
CA TYR A 114 3.65 -36.75 -11.64
C TYR A 114 2.35 -35.95 -11.45
N LYS A 115 2.13 -35.38 -10.26
CA LYS A 115 0.96 -34.54 -9.98
C LYS A 115 0.98 -33.23 -10.78
N ALA A 116 2.14 -32.59 -10.88
CA ALA A 116 2.32 -31.41 -11.74
C ALA A 116 2.03 -31.72 -13.22
N LYS A 117 2.56 -32.84 -13.74
CA LYS A 117 2.31 -33.27 -15.13
C LYS A 117 0.84 -33.57 -15.39
N ASN A 118 0.14 -34.23 -14.47
CA ASN A 118 -1.30 -34.51 -14.60
C ASN A 118 -2.15 -33.24 -14.59
N ALA A 119 -1.68 -32.18 -13.93
CA ALA A 119 -2.29 -30.86 -13.95
C ALA A 119 -1.94 -30.02 -15.20
N GLY A 120 -1.22 -30.60 -16.16
CA GLY A 120 -0.86 -29.93 -17.42
C GLY A 120 0.41 -29.08 -17.34
N ILE A 121 1.21 -29.18 -16.27
CA ILE A 121 2.46 -28.44 -16.12
C ILE A 121 3.60 -29.15 -16.83
N ASP A 122 4.37 -28.43 -17.64
CA ASP A 122 5.61 -28.96 -18.23
C ASP A 122 6.66 -29.21 -17.13
N ILE A 123 7.24 -30.41 -17.10
CA ILE A 123 8.25 -30.84 -16.13
C ILE A 123 9.65 -31.00 -16.73
N SER A 124 9.87 -30.49 -17.95
CA SER A 124 11.15 -30.58 -18.64
C SER A 124 12.26 -29.76 -17.93
N PRO A 125 13.42 -30.36 -17.61
CA PRO A 125 14.51 -29.68 -16.89
C PRO A 125 15.18 -28.60 -17.74
N ALA A 126 15.83 -27.63 -17.09
CA ALA A 126 16.53 -26.54 -17.77
C ALA A 126 17.75 -27.06 -18.56
N LYS A 127 17.91 -26.63 -19.83
CA LYS A 127 19.10 -26.95 -20.64
C LYS A 127 20.33 -26.24 -20.04
N ARG A 128 21.27 -27.00 -19.44
CA ARG A 128 22.52 -26.46 -18.88
C ARG A 128 23.48 -26.01 -19.99
N GLY A 129 23.89 -24.73 -19.96
CA GLY A 129 24.89 -24.15 -20.88
C GLY A 129 25.59 -22.90 -20.32
N GLN A 130 26.81 -23.13 -19.81
CA GLN A 130 28.01 -22.26 -19.65
C GLN A 130 27.90 -20.73 -19.61
N TYR A 131 28.29 -20.12 -18.47
CA TYR A 131 29.13 -18.89 -18.44
C TYR A 131 30.07 -18.87 -17.22
N HIS A 132 31.32 -18.46 -17.46
CA HIS A 132 32.43 -18.33 -16.50
C HIS A 132 32.38 -16.99 -15.73
N TYR A 133 32.71 -17.02 -14.43
CA TYR A 133 32.97 -15.85 -13.58
C TYR A 133 34.46 -15.49 -13.57
N THR A 134 34.78 -14.20 -13.71
CA THR A 134 36.06 -13.61 -13.30
C THR A 134 35.80 -12.58 -12.20
N GLY A 135 36.27 -12.86 -10.98
CA GLY A 135 36.23 -11.93 -9.85
C GLY A 135 37.46 -11.02 -9.80
N MET A 136 37.28 -9.80 -9.30
CA MET A 136 38.36 -8.95 -8.82
C MET A 136 37.99 -8.32 -7.48
N ALA A 137 39.01 -8.23 -6.63
CA ALA A 137 38.96 -8.11 -5.19
C ALA A 137 38.83 -6.68 -4.66
N SER A 138 38.40 -6.64 -3.40
CA SER A 138 38.29 -5.56 -2.43
C SER A 138 39.59 -4.82 -2.10
N GLY A 139 39.47 -3.53 -1.77
CA GLY A 139 40.44 -2.75 -1.00
C GLY A 139 39.73 -1.80 -0.03
N SER A 140 39.77 -2.15 1.26
CA SER A 140 39.24 -1.41 2.40
C SER A 140 40.31 -0.53 3.06
N GLY A 141 39.90 0.59 3.64
CA GLY A 141 40.72 1.42 4.55
C GLY A 141 39.86 2.09 5.61
N ILE A 142 40.09 1.72 6.87
CA ILE A 142 39.53 2.31 8.11
C ILE A 142 40.61 3.14 8.79
N LEU A 143 40.22 4.25 9.45
CA LEU A 143 41.00 4.91 10.50
C LEU A 143 40.10 5.13 11.73
N GLU A 144 40.55 4.60 12.87
CA GLU A 144 40.05 4.85 14.23
C GLU A 144 40.53 6.21 14.79
N VAL A 145 39.93 6.69 15.90
CA VAL A 145 40.57 6.75 17.25
C VAL A 145 39.75 7.54 18.30
N SER A 146 39.52 6.87 19.44
CA SER A 146 39.47 7.23 20.89
C SER A 146 38.50 8.25 21.57
N SER A 147 37.76 7.67 22.54
CA SER A 147 37.48 7.99 23.97
C SER A 147 37.87 9.33 24.63
N GLU A 148 36.99 9.89 25.49
CA GLU A 148 37.14 9.90 26.97
C GLU A 148 35.92 10.47 27.74
N SER A 149 35.87 10.09 29.03
CA SER A 149 34.78 10.15 30.01
C SER A 149 34.46 11.53 30.60
N LEU A 150 33.28 11.67 31.26
CA LEU A 150 33.15 12.36 32.56
C LEU A 150 31.86 11.94 33.31
N LYS A 151 32.04 11.57 34.58
CA LYS A 151 31.01 11.27 35.60
C LYS A 151 30.56 12.57 36.29
N GLY A 152 29.33 12.60 36.79
CA GLY A 152 28.99 13.41 37.98
C GLY A 152 27.51 13.71 38.22
N GLY A 153 27.01 13.34 39.41
CA GLY A 153 26.16 14.22 40.22
C GLY A 153 24.66 13.90 40.32
N MET A 154 24.27 13.28 41.45
CA MET A 154 22.92 13.31 42.02
C MET A 154 22.61 14.67 42.65
N ALA A 155 21.35 15.12 42.59
CA ALA A 155 20.68 15.90 43.64
C ALA A 155 19.15 15.85 43.48
N GLU A 156 18.46 15.54 44.57
CA GLU A 156 17.02 15.62 44.80
C GLU A 156 16.54 17.09 44.91
N ASN A 157 15.27 17.35 44.57
CA ASN A 157 14.32 17.98 45.50
C ASN A 157 12.89 18.08 44.92
N ASP A 158 11.96 17.56 45.72
CA ASP A 158 10.57 17.94 45.98
C ASP A 158 9.90 19.10 45.21
N ALA A 159 8.69 18.84 44.70
CA ALA A 159 7.44 19.37 45.28
C ALA A 159 6.22 19.08 44.38
N ARG A 160 5.19 18.45 44.97
CA ARG A 160 3.80 18.46 44.46
C ARG A 160 3.14 19.81 44.82
N PRO A 161 2.03 20.18 44.14
CA PRO A 161 0.76 19.87 44.79
C PRO A 161 -0.32 19.31 43.85
N SER A 162 -1.10 18.41 44.44
CA SER A 162 -2.42 17.95 44.02
C SER A 162 -3.46 19.07 44.05
N LEU A 163 -4.44 19.05 43.13
CA LEU A 163 -5.80 19.49 43.41
C LEU A 163 -6.81 18.62 42.65
N SER A 164 -7.81 18.23 43.43
CA SER A 164 -8.93 17.32 43.22
C SER A 164 -10.19 18.03 42.71
N GLY A 165 -11.16 17.25 42.22
CA GLY A 165 -12.59 17.52 42.39
C GLY A 165 -13.37 17.60 41.07
N ALA A 166 -14.14 16.55 40.77
CA ALA A 166 -15.62 16.55 40.72
C ALA A 166 -16.13 16.77 39.27
N ASN A 167 -17.22 16.19 38.78
CA ASN A 167 -18.30 15.41 39.36
C ASN A 167 -18.89 14.48 38.28
N VAL A 168 -19.44 13.37 38.72
CA VAL A 168 -20.27 12.41 37.98
C VAL A 168 -21.72 12.89 38.07
N GLU A 169 -22.47 12.83 36.97
CA GLU A 169 -23.94 12.80 37.01
C GLU A 169 -24.43 11.53 36.29
N GLU A 170 -25.06 10.68 37.08
CA GLU A 170 -25.90 9.54 36.69
C GLU A 170 -27.25 10.05 36.16
N VAL A 171 -27.83 9.36 35.17
CA VAL A 171 -29.28 9.37 34.94
C VAL A 171 -29.76 7.96 34.54
N ASP A 172 -30.42 7.36 35.53
CA ASP A 172 -31.58 6.45 35.56
C ASP A 172 -31.88 5.38 34.48
N GLU A 173 -32.00 4.18 35.05
CA GLU A 173 -32.72 2.97 34.64
C GLU A 173 -34.16 3.21 34.17
N TRP A 174 -34.58 2.46 33.15
CA TRP A 174 -35.98 2.03 32.97
C TRP A 174 -36.02 0.55 32.59
N GLU A 175 -36.96 -0.14 33.24
CA GLU A 175 -37.22 -1.58 33.25
C GLU A 175 -37.78 -2.14 31.93
N THR A 176 -37.62 -3.47 31.80
CA THR A 176 -38.16 -4.38 30.77
C THR A 176 -39.69 -4.48 30.74
N PRO A 177 -40.29 -4.96 29.63
CA PRO A 177 -40.90 -6.30 29.60
C PRO A 177 -40.57 -7.06 28.28
N GLU A 178 -40.08 -8.30 28.32
CA GLU A 178 -40.85 -9.57 28.34
C GLU A 178 -41.83 -9.78 27.17
N GLU A 179 -41.66 -10.93 26.51
CA GLU A 179 -42.49 -11.61 25.50
C GLU A 179 -42.40 -11.14 24.03
N MET A 180 -41.64 -11.89 23.22
CA MET A 180 -42.16 -12.63 22.06
C MET A 180 -41.08 -13.58 21.52
N GLU A 181 -41.12 -14.79 22.04
CA GLU A 181 -40.48 -15.99 21.51
C GLU A 181 -41.61 -16.78 20.82
N GLU A 182 -41.58 -16.91 19.48
CA GLU A 182 -42.20 -18.00 18.72
C GLU A 182 -42.00 -17.78 17.21
N MET A 183 -41.87 -18.88 16.48
CA MET A 183 -41.71 -19.03 15.02
C MET A 183 -40.27 -19.10 14.50
N GLU A 184 -39.57 -20.15 14.90
CA GLU A 184 -38.59 -20.82 14.04
C GLU A 184 -39.01 -22.29 13.90
N GLU A 185 -39.76 -22.64 12.85
CA GLU A 185 -39.87 -24.03 12.40
C GLU A 185 -40.37 -24.14 10.94
N MET A 186 -39.63 -24.96 10.19
CA MET A 186 -40.00 -25.70 8.96
C MET A 186 -40.37 -24.94 7.68
N GLU A 187 -39.50 -25.09 6.67
CA GLU A 187 -39.92 -25.63 5.37
C GLU A 187 -38.78 -26.42 4.70
N VAL A 188 -38.92 -27.74 4.71
CA VAL A 188 -38.31 -28.70 3.78
C VAL A 188 -39.47 -29.27 2.99
N CYS A 189 -39.38 -29.30 1.65
CA CYS A 189 -39.98 -30.32 0.78
C CYS A 189 -39.64 -30.09 -0.72
N PRO A 190 -39.80 -31.10 -1.60
CA PRO A 190 -38.73 -31.61 -2.46
C PRO A 190 -39.08 -31.61 -3.96
N GLU A 191 -38.17 -32.11 -4.81
CA GLU A 191 -38.51 -33.14 -5.80
C GLU A 191 -37.26 -33.75 -6.47
N THR A 192 -37.25 -35.08 -6.53
CA THR A 192 -36.26 -35.96 -7.16
C THR A 192 -36.92 -36.74 -8.31
N VAL A 193 -36.23 -36.87 -9.44
CA VAL A 193 -36.30 -38.01 -10.39
C VAL A 193 -34.92 -38.06 -11.08
N GLY A 194 -34.03 -39.04 -10.86
CA GLY A 194 -34.06 -40.43 -11.33
C GLY A 194 -33.33 -40.55 -12.69
N ILE A 195 -32.20 -41.25 -12.80
CA ILE A 195 -32.05 -42.55 -13.49
C ILE A 195 -30.60 -43.10 -13.30
N THR A 196 -30.51 -44.43 -13.30
CA THR A 196 -29.47 -45.37 -12.85
C THR A 196 -28.47 -45.89 -13.90
N GLY A 197 -27.34 -46.44 -13.42
CA GLY A 197 -26.53 -47.52 -14.03
C GLY A 197 -25.19 -47.10 -14.65
N SER A 198 -24.07 -47.84 -14.68
CA SER A 198 -23.48 -49.02 -14.01
C SER A 198 -22.21 -49.40 -14.82
N HIS A 199 -21.23 -50.09 -14.21
CA HIS A 199 -19.96 -50.65 -14.77
C HIS A 199 -18.76 -49.67 -14.89
N GLY A 200 -17.50 -50.01 -14.61
CA GLY A 200 -16.83 -51.26 -14.24
C GLY A 200 -15.34 -51.17 -14.59
N LEU A 201 -14.47 -51.29 -13.58
CA LEU A 201 -13.07 -51.80 -13.52
C LEU A 201 -12.07 -51.66 -14.70
N ALA A 202 -10.93 -51.02 -14.35
CA ALA A 202 -9.56 -51.57 -14.34
C ALA A 202 -8.60 -51.52 -15.57
N ASP A 203 -7.34 -51.25 -15.20
CA ASP A 203 -6.02 -51.58 -15.77
C ASP A 203 -5.42 -50.75 -16.94
N ILE A 204 -4.34 -49.96 -16.70
CA ILE A 204 -2.89 -50.25 -16.87
C ILE A 204 -2.53 -50.38 -18.38
N ASN A 205 -1.55 -49.72 -19.02
CA ASN A 205 -0.18 -49.32 -18.69
C ASN A 205 0.30 -48.25 -19.70
N LEU A 206 1.24 -47.39 -19.29
CA LEU A 206 1.95 -46.43 -20.15
C LEU A 206 3.41 -46.88 -20.31
N THR A 207 3.85 -47.10 -21.56
CA THR A 207 5.27 -47.15 -21.93
C THR A 207 5.48 -46.43 -23.26
N ASP A 208 6.48 -45.55 -23.24
CA ASP A 208 7.33 -45.07 -24.34
C ASP A 208 6.73 -44.18 -25.43
N PHE A 209 7.26 -42.97 -25.61
CA PHE A 209 8.15 -42.68 -26.76
C PHE A 209 8.75 -41.26 -26.75
N ASP A 210 9.88 -41.20 -27.45
CA ASP A 210 10.96 -40.22 -27.49
C ASP A 210 10.75 -38.91 -28.25
N TYR A 211 11.67 -37.99 -27.92
CA TYR A 211 12.10 -36.77 -28.60
C TYR A 211 12.49 -36.92 -30.08
N GLN A 212 12.21 -35.89 -30.88
CA GLN A 212 13.13 -35.11 -31.77
C GLN A 212 12.29 -34.37 -32.86
N ALA A 213 12.66 -33.27 -33.51
CA ALA A 213 13.54 -32.11 -33.33
C ALA A 213 13.65 -31.43 -34.74
N PHE A 214 13.96 -30.12 -34.76
CA PHE A 214 14.61 -29.35 -35.85
C PHE A 214 13.80 -28.78 -37.06
N THR A 215 13.73 -27.43 -37.06
CA THR A 215 14.12 -26.44 -38.10
C THR A 215 13.72 -26.59 -39.58
N GLY A 216 13.39 -25.46 -40.21
CA GLY A 216 13.63 -25.28 -41.65
C GLY A 216 12.92 -24.08 -42.27
N GLU A 217 13.72 -23.15 -42.79
CA GLU A 217 13.40 -21.97 -43.61
C GLU A 217 12.71 -22.33 -44.95
N GLY A 218 12.21 -21.31 -45.67
CA GLY A 218 12.19 -21.37 -47.15
C GLY A 218 10.99 -20.74 -47.85
N SER A 219 11.24 -19.58 -48.46
CA SER A 219 10.47 -18.85 -49.46
C SER A 219 9.93 -19.68 -50.65
N HIS A 220 8.82 -19.26 -51.27
CA HIS A 220 8.74 -18.95 -52.71
C HIS A 220 7.37 -18.39 -53.12
N SER A 221 7.40 -17.25 -53.80
CA SER A 221 6.34 -16.68 -54.65
C SER A 221 6.38 -17.28 -56.06
N LEU A 222 5.23 -17.36 -56.76
CA LEU A 222 5.01 -16.76 -58.09
C LEU A 222 3.61 -17.06 -58.68
N ASP A 223 3.13 -16.06 -59.42
CA ASP A 223 1.86 -15.83 -60.13
C ASP A 223 1.48 -16.81 -61.27
N SER A 224 0.19 -16.84 -61.66
CA SER A 224 -0.31 -16.11 -62.87
C SER A 224 -1.67 -16.58 -63.46
N SER A 225 -2.47 -15.57 -63.86
CA SER A 225 -3.47 -15.51 -64.97
C SER A 225 -4.77 -16.34 -64.85
N SER A 226 -5.96 -15.99 -65.37
CA SER A 226 -6.61 -14.93 -66.19
C SER A 226 -8.14 -15.22 -66.14
N TYR A 227 -9.14 -14.32 -66.25
CA TYR A 227 -9.70 -13.67 -67.46
C TYR A 227 -11.05 -12.97 -67.07
N GLY A 228 -11.41 -11.87 -67.73
CA GLY A 228 -12.82 -11.48 -68.02
C GLY A 228 -13.36 -10.21 -67.35
N GLY A 229 -13.65 -9.17 -68.15
CA GLY A 229 -14.29 -7.91 -67.70
C GLY A 229 -15.64 -7.61 -68.36
N ASN A 230 -16.36 -6.58 -67.88
CA ASN A 230 -17.00 -5.50 -68.69
C ASN A 230 -17.91 -4.54 -67.88
N ALA A 231 -17.80 -3.25 -68.26
CA ALA A 231 -18.85 -2.21 -68.45
C ALA A 231 -19.63 -1.56 -67.28
N SER A 232 -19.19 -0.35 -66.92
CA SER A 232 -19.89 0.96 -66.79
C SER A 232 -21.42 1.09 -66.62
N GLY A 233 -21.84 1.85 -65.57
CA GLY A 233 -23.12 2.57 -65.47
C GLY A 233 -23.29 3.30 -64.10
N PRO A 234 -23.68 4.60 -64.02
CA PRO A 234 -23.39 5.49 -62.86
C PRO A 234 -24.62 5.88 -62.00
N SER A 235 -24.38 6.77 -61.00
CA SER A 235 -25.29 7.40 -60.01
C SER A 235 -25.55 6.57 -58.74
N GLY A 236 -25.34 6.99 -57.50
CA GLY A 236 -25.03 8.29 -56.89
C GLY A 236 -25.76 8.31 -55.54
N ILE A 237 -25.04 8.42 -54.41
CA ILE A 237 -25.50 8.89 -53.08
C ILE A 237 -24.23 9.14 -52.21
N PRO A 238 -24.25 10.17 -51.34
CA PRO A 238 -23.07 10.95 -50.95
C PRO A 238 -22.21 10.30 -49.88
N GLY A 239 -20.94 10.73 -49.85
CA GLY A 239 -19.92 10.31 -48.90
C GLY A 239 -20.43 10.28 -47.46
N ALA A 240 -20.25 9.12 -46.83
CA ALA A 240 -20.22 9.03 -45.39
C ALA A 240 -19.09 9.94 -44.90
N PHE A 241 -19.45 11.11 -44.38
CA PHE A 241 -18.59 11.85 -43.48
C PHE A 241 -18.24 10.91 -42.34
N ARG A 242 -17.04 10.32 -42.39
CA ARG A 242 -16.40 9.79 -41.19
C ARG A 242 -16.26 11.00 -40.28
N TYR A 243 -17.12 11.07 -39.27
CA TYR A 243 -16.74 11.75 -38.05
C TYR A 243 -15.55 10.95 -37.53
N ASP A 244 -14.35 11.39 -37.88
CA ASP A 244 -13.17 11.08 -37.08
C ASP A 244 -13.49 11.64 -35.71
N ARG A 245 -13.96 10.77 -34.83
CA ARG A 245 -14.01 11.06 -33.40
C ARG A 245 -12.55 11.31 -33.05
N PRO A 246 -12.14 12.52 -32.64
CA PRO A 246 -10.76 12.74 -32.25
C PRO A 246 -10.46 11.69 -31.20
N GLU A 247 -9.44 10.87 -31.44
CA GLU A 247 -8.92 10.00 -30.40
C GLU A 247 -8.64 10.90 -29.19
N PRO A 248 -9.04 10.50 -27.98
CA PRO A 248 -8.81 11.32 -26.81
C PRO A 248 -7.31 11.58 -26.73
N GLU A 249 -6.90 12.85 -26.87
CA GLU A 249 -5.52 13.28 -26.64
C GLU A 249 -5.05 12.65 -25.33
N GLU A 250 -4.03 11.79 -25.41
CA GLU A 250 -3.45 11.17 -24.23
C GLU A 250 -3.01 12.28 -23.27
N VAL A 251 -3.49 12.22 -22.03
CA VAL A 251 -3.14 13.20 -21.00
C VAL A 251 -1.72 12.89 -20.56
N VAL A 252 -0.75 13.58 -21.17
CA VAL A 252 0.62 13.59 -20.68
C VAL A 252 0.70 14.59 -19.54
N PHE A 253 1.03 14.12 -18.34
CA PHE A 253 1.28 14.98 -17.19
C PHE A 253 2.74 15.45 -17.22
N ASP A 254 2.93 16.76 -17.44
CA ASP A 254 4.19 17.45 -17.20
C ASP A 254 4.17 18.01 -15.77
N THR A 255 4.92 17.36 -14.88
CA THR A 255 4.91 17.64 -13.44
C THR A 255 6.31 17.61 -12.86
N PRO A 256 6.60 18.42 -11.83
CA PRO A 256 7.92 18.48 -11.23
C PRO A 256 8.33 17.17 -10.56
N GLU A 257 9.62 16.86 -10.62
CA GLU A 257 10.26 15.81 -9.82
C GLU A 257 10.56 16.29 -8.40
N ILE A 258 10.82 15.34 -7.49
CA ILE A 258 11.30 15.60 -6.14
C ILE A 258 12.83 15.77 -6.17
N PRO A 259 13.37 16.91 -5.73
CA PRO A 259 14.79 17.17 -5.83
C PRO A 259 15.61 16.27 -4.91
N TRP A 260 16.83 15.92 -5.30
CA TRP A 260 17.63 14.90 -4.60
C TRP A 260 17.94 15.27 -3.13
N GLU A 261 18.10 16.57 -2.84
CA GLU A 261 18.37 17.07 -1.49
C GLU A 261 17.23 16.74 -0.51
N PHE A 262 16.00 16.60 -1.00
CA PHE A 262 14.83 16.26 -0.19
C PHE A 262 15.02 14.93 0.54
N TYR A 263 15.64 13.93 -0.11
CA TYR A 263 15.74 12.58 0.44
C TYR A 263 16.70 12.49 1.63
N ILE A 264 17.69 13.38 1.73
CA ILE A 264 18.65 13.41 2.84
C ILE A 264 17.96 13.83 4.14
N ASP A 265 16.93 14.67 4.02
CA ASP A 265 16.25 15.27 5.15
C ASP A 265 15.14 14.39 5.75
N LEU A 266 14.80 13.28 5.09
CA LEU A 266 13.77 12.36 5.54
C LEU A 266 14.18 11.58 6.80
N PRO A 267 13.21 11.09 7.60
CA PRO A 267 13.45 10.06 8.61
C PRO A 267 14.25 8.88 8.05
N GLN A 268 15.19 8.36 8.85
CA GLN A 268 16.09 7.28 8.47
C GLN A 268 15.34 6.07 7.93
N PHE A 269 14.19 5.73 8.55
CA PHE A 269 13.34 4.64 8.08
C PHE A 269 12.89 4.83 6.61
N LEU A 270 12.48 6.04 6.22
CA LEU A 270 12.10 6.33 4.82
C LEU A 270 13.32 6.32 3.90
N GLN A 271 14.47 6.82 4.36
CA GLN A 271 15.72 6.74 3.61
C GLN A 271 16.09 5.28 3.32
N ASP A 272 16.03 4.41 4.33
CA ASP A 272 16.35 2.99 4.22
C ASP A 272 15.46 2.27 3.19
N CYS A 273 14.19 2.70 3.08
CA CYS A 273 13.28 2.21 2.05
C CYS A 273 13.62 2.77 0.65
N ILE A 274 13.77 4.10 0.53
CA ILE A 274 13.90 4.81 -0.75
C ILE A 274 15.19 4.43 -1.47
N TRP A 275 16.28 4.23 -0.73
CA TRP A 275 17.59 3.88 -1.30
C TRP A 275 17.67 2.47 -1.89
N LYS A 276 16.59 1.67 -1.79
CA LYS A 276 16.47 0.38 -2.49
C LYS A 276 16.05 0.53 -3.95
N PHE A 277 15.41 1.64 -4.29
CA PHE A 277 14.97 1.92 -5.65
C PHE A 277 16.04 2.67 -6.44
N ARG A 278 16.09 2.43 -7.75
CA ARG A 278 17.14 2.98 -8.62
C ARG A 278 16.70 4.25 -9.30
N SER A 279 15.55 4.20 -9.98
CA SER A 279 15.07 5.34 -10.75
C SER A 279 14.46 6.41 -9.83
N PRO A 280 14.57 7.70 -10.18
CA PRO A 280 13.88 8.77 -9.46
C PRO A 280 12.38 8.52 -9.36
N LEU A 281 11.74 8.09 -10.46
CA LEU A 281 10.31 7.81 -10.50
C LEU A 281 9.89 6.70 -9.52
N GLU A 282 10.66 5.61 -9.44
CA GLU A 282 10.39 4.51 -8.49
C GLU A 282 10.40 5.01 -7.04
N LYS A 283 11.39 5.86 -6.69
CA LYS A 283 11.54 6.49 -5.37
C LYS A 283 10.36 7.38 -5.04
N GLU A 284 9.92 8.19 -5.99
CA GLU A 284 8.83 9.15 -5.78
C GLU A 284 7.48 8.45 -5.64
N VAL A 285 7.18 7.50 -6.53
CA VAL A 285 5.95 6.67 -6.45
C VAL A 285 5.91 5.91 -5.14
N PHE A 286 7.03 5.30 -4.74
CA PHE A 286 7.14 4.61 -3.46
C PHE A 286 6.93 5.57 -2.29
N LEU A 287 7.67 6.67 -2.22
CA LEU A 287 7.61 7.64 -1.12
C LEU A 287 6.19 8.15 -0.90
N VAL A 288 5.51 8.58 -1.97
CA VAL A 288 4.15 9.13 -1.87
C VAL A 288 3.16 8.04 -1.43
N GLY A 289 3.29 6.81 -1.95
CA GLY A 289 2.48 5.67 -1.49
C GLY A 289 2.75 5.31 -0.02
N ALA A 290 4.02 5.29 0.38
CA ALA A 290 4.47 4.94 1.73
C ALA A 290 3.96 5.94 2.76
N LEU A 291 4.00 7.26 2.48
CA LEU A 291 3.39 8.27 3.35
C LEU A 291 1.90 8.01 3.58
N GLY A 292 1.19 7.60 2.53
CA GLY A 292 -0.22 7.20 2.62
C GLY A 292 -0.43 5.99 3.53
N VAL A 293 0.36 4.93 3.38
CA VAL A 293 0.25 3.71 4.22
C VAL A 293 0.68 3.99 5.66
N ILE A 294 1.88 4.55 5.86
CA ILE A 294 2.46 4.85 7.18
C ILE A 294 1.55 5.79 7.98
N SER A 295 0.85 6.72 7.33
CA SER A 295 -0.11 7.59 8.03
C SER A 295 -1.22 6.84 8.78
N GLY A 296 -1.53 5.60 8.39
CA GLY A 296 -2.45 4.69 9.08
C GLY A 296 -1.78 3.75 10.09
N CYS A 297 -0.44 3.79 10.18
CA CYS A 297 0.39 2.95 11.05
C CYS A 297 0.99 3.73 12.23
N LEU A 298 0.50 4.94 12.52
CA LEU A 298 0.95 5.78 13.63
C LEU A 298 -0.17 5.92 14.68
N PRO A 299 -0.49 4.85 15.43
CA PRO A 299 -1.61 4.85 16.35
C PRO A 299 -1.40 5.87 17.47
N ARG A 300 -2.49 6.49 17.92
CA ARG A 300 -2.52 7.47 19.03
C ARG A 300 -1.73 8.77 18.79
N MET A 301 -1.11 8.94 17.63
CA MET A 301 -0.49 10.22 17.29
C MET A 301 -1.56 11.24 16.93
N GLU A 302 -1.58 12.35 17.64
CA GLU A 302 -2.61 13.38 17.49
C GLU A 302 -2.00 14.80 17.58
N GLY A 303 -2.69 15.79 17.02
CA GLY A 303 -2.36 17.20 17.18
C GLY A 303 -3.60 18.09 17.07
N SER A 304 -3.44 19.39 17.24
CA SER A 304 -4.53 20.37 17.11
C SER A 304 -4.35 21.23 15.87
N TYR A 305 -5.37 21.26 15.00
CA TYR A 305 -5.42 22.12 13.83
C TYR A 305 -6.76 22.87 13.80
N PHE A 306 -6.72 24.21 13.80
CA PHE A 306 -7.90 25.07 14.05
C PHE A 306 -8.69 24.71 15.31
N GLY A 307 -8.00 24.33 16.39
CA GLY A 307 -8.63 23.93 17.67
C GLY A 307 -9.36 22.58 17.61
N ARG A 308 -9.23 21.83 16.51
CA ARG A 308 -9.79 20.49 16.34
C ARG A 308 -8.69 19.45 16.42
N LEU A 309 -9.02 18.34 17.05
CA LEU A 309 -8.14 17.19 17.14
C LEU A 309 -8.03 16.50 15.78
N VAL A 310 -6.80 16.28 15.33
CA VAL A 310 -6.47 15.65 14.05
C VAL A 310 -5.44 14.54 14.24
N SER A 311 -5.50 13.52 13.40
CA SER A 311 -4.54 12.41 13.35
C SER A 311 -3.82 12.40 11.98
N PRO A 312 -2.74 11.61 11.80
CA PRO A 312 -1.84 11.76 10.65
C PRO A 312 -2.40 11.28 9.31
N HIS A 313 -3.55 10.60 9.30
CA HIS A 313 -4.11 9.89 8.15
C HIS A 313 -4.21 10.74 6.85
N LEU A 314 -3.57 10.26 5.79
CA LEU A 314 -3.46 10.90 4.48
C LEU A 314 -4.26 10.17 3.40
N TYR A 315 -4.69 10.93 2.41
CA TYR A 315 -5.33 10.39 1.19
C TYR A 315 -4.37 10.66 0.03
N VAL A 316 -3.97 9.61 -0.67
CA VAL A 316 -3.00 9.62 -1.75
C VAL A 316 -3.64 9.02 -3.00
N PHE A 317 -3.41 9.67 -4.15
CA PHE A 317 -3.78 9.16 -5.45
C PHE A 317 -2.59 9.25 -6.41
N VAL A 318 -2.07 8.11 -6.83
CA VAL A 318 -1.03 8.01 -7.86
C VAL A 318 -1.69 7.79 -9.23
N THR A 319 -1.56 8.75 -10.15
CA THR A 319 -2.21 8.70 -11.45
C THR A 319 -1.22 8.72 -12.61
N ALA A 320 -1.24 7.69 -13.44
CA ALA A 320 -0.38 7.58 -14.62
C ALA A 320 -1.00 6.62 -15.66
N PRO A 321 -0.60 6.69 -16.95
CA PRO A 321 -1.01 5.73 -17.97
C PRO A 321 -0.78 4.26 -17.56
N ALA A 322 -1.48 3.32 -18.20
CA ALA A 322 -1.32 1.90 -17.89
C ALA A 322 0.13 1.47 -18.19
N GLY A 323 0.75 0.70 -17.29
CA GLY A 323 2.14 0.25 -17.46
C GLY A 323 3.24 1.23 -17.01
N ALA A 324 2.93 2.49 -16.72
CA ALA A 324 3.92 3.55 -16.46
C ALA A 324 4.74 3.44 -15.15
N GLY A 325 4.93 2.28 -14.52
CA GLY A 325 5.82 2.20 -13.33
C GLY A 325 5.16 2.48 -11.98
N LYS A 326 3.85 2.23 -11.83
CA LYS A 326 3.15 2.23 -10.53
C LYS A 326 3.51 1.03 -9.61
N GLY A 327 4.41 0.14 -10.07
CA GLY A 327 4.69 -1.15 -9.45
C GLY A 327 5.28 -1.07 -8.05
N THR A 328 6.02 0.00 -7.71
CA THR A 328 6.64 0.15 -6.39
C THR A 328 5.64 0.38 -5.26
N LEU A 329 4.39 0.73 -5.58
CA LEU A 329 3.32 0.84 -4.59
C LEU A 329 3.08 -0.46 -3.82
N LYS A 330 3.37 -1.63 -4.40
CA LYS A 330 3.26 -2.92 -3.68
C LYS A 330 4.14 -2.93 -2.42
N PHE A 331 5.34 -2.34 -2.50
CA PHE A 331 6.28 -2.27 -1.38
C PHE A 331 5.84 -1.27 -0.32
N ALA A 332 5.18 -0.17 -0.73
CA ALA A 332 4.57 0.76 0.22
C ALA A 332 3.47 0.08 1.05
N ARG A 333 2.65 -0.80 0.43
CA ARG A 333 1.67 -1.63 1.14
C ARG A 333 2.35 -2.60 2.10
N GLU A 334 3.46 -3.20 1.68
CA GLU A 334 4.19 -4.20 2.45
C GLU A 334 4.63 -3.68 3.81
N LEU A 335 4.97 -2.39 3.94
CA LEU A 335 5.37 -1.77 5.21
C LEU A 335 4.37 -1.96 6.37
N ALA A 336 3.11 -2.28 6.09
CA ALA A 336 2.07 -2.51 7.10
C ALA A 336 1.58 -3.98 7.17
N SER A 337 2.25 -4.92 6.50
CA SER A 337 1.83 -6.31 6.38
C SER A 337 1.85 -7.05 7.72
N TYR A 338 2.90 -6.88 8.52
CA TYR A 338 3.00 -7.45 9.87
C TYR A 338 1.93 -6.89 10.81
N ILE A 339 1.75 -5.56 10.84
CA ILE A 339 0.68 -4.91 11.63
C ILE A 339 -0.69 -5.45 11.24
N HIS A 340 -0.96 -5.59 9.93
CA HIS A 340 -2.21 -6.16 9.45
C HIS A 340 -2.40 -7.60 9.92
N SER A 341 -1.36 -8.43 9.80
CA SER A 341 -1.39 -9.83 10.21
C SER A 341 -1.65 -9.96 11.70
N ASP A 342 -1.00 -9.17 12.54
CA ASP A 342 -1.21 -9.17 13.99
C ASP A 342 -2.62 -8.76 14.38
N VAL A 343 -3.18 -7.73 13.73
CA VAL A 343 -4.58 -7.32 13.95
C VAL A 343 -5.55 -8.43 13.54
N CYS A 344 -5.33 -9.08 12.39
CA CYS A 344 -6.17 -10.17 11.90
C CYS A 344 -6.07 -11.41 12.81
N ASN A 345 -4.86 -11.77 13.25
CA ASN A 345 -4.63 -12.90 14.16
C ASN A 345 -5.29 -12.66 15.52
N ALA A 346 -5.11 -11.47 16.11
CA ALA A 346 -5.77 -11.08 17.35
C ALA A 346 -7.31 -11.10 17.19
N SER A 347 -7.82 -10.66 16.04
CA SER A 347 -9.25 -10.73 15.74
C SER A 347 -9.75 -12.17 15.64
N PHE A 348 -8.98 -13.05 15.00
CA PHE A 348 -9.30 -14.47 14.88
C PHE A 348 -9.39 -15.15 16.26
N GLU A 349 -8.40 -14.93 17.12
CA GLU A 349 -8.39 -15.45 18.49
C GLU A 349 -9.58 -14.92 19.32
N ALA A 350 -9.90 -13.62 19.19
CA ALA A 350 -11.05 -13.03 19.87
C ALA A 350 -12.37 -13.67 19.41
N GLN A 351 -12.49 -13.96 18.11
CA GLN A 351 -13.63 -14.65 17.53
C GLN A 351 -13.75 -16.10 18.02
N GLU A 352 -12.64 -16.84 18.18
CA GLU A 352 -12.66 -18.18 18.76
C GLU A 352 -13.07 -18.17 20.24
N LYS A 353 -12.51 -17.25 21.04
CA LYS A 353 -12.88 -17.06 22.45
C LYS A 353 -14.38 -16.73 22.58
N TYR A 354 -14.90 -15.86 21.71
CA TYR A 354 -16.32 -15.53 21.64
C TYR A 354 -17.18 -16.75 21.32
N LYS A 355 -16.86 -17.52 20.27
CA LYS A 355 -17.60 -18.72 19.88
C LYS A 355 -17.63 -19.75 21.02
N ASN A 356 -16.51 -19.98 21.69
CA ASN A 356 -16.42 -20.90 22.83
C ASN A 356 -17.29 -20.43 24.01
N ARG A 357 -17.19 -19.14 24.37
CA ARG A 357 -17.99 -18.56 25.46
C ARG A 357 -19.48 -18.57 25.13
N LEU A 358 -19.86 -18.30 23.88
CA LEU A 358 -21.24 -18.34 23.42
C LEU A 358 -21.80 -19.77 23.40
N ALA A 359 -21.00 -20.76 22.98
CA ALA A 359 -21.38 -22.17 23.02
C ALA A 359 -21.58 -22.66 24.46
N TRP A 360 -20.69 -22.26 25.38
CA TRP A 360 -20.87 -22.52 26.81
C TRP A 360 -22.15 -21.85 27.33
N TYR A 361 -22.36 -20.56 27.04
CA TYR A 361 -23.55 -19.82 27.48
C TYR A 361 -24.85 -20.44 26.98
N ARG A 362 -24.90 -20.93 25.73
CA ARG A 362 -26.07 -21.61 25.16
C ARG A 362 -26.36 -22.96 25.79
N ARG A 363 -25.34 -23.67 26.27
CA ARG A 363 -25.47 -24.99 26.92
C ARG A 363 -25.70 -24.91 28.43
N ALA A 364 -25.31 -23.81 29.07
CA ALA A 364 -25.43 -23.62 30.51
C ALA A 364 -26.90 -23.48 30.95
N ASP A 365 -27.24 -24.10 32.08
CA ASP A 365 -28.57 -24.01 32.66
C ASP A 365 -28.88 -22.56 33.09
N SER A 366 -30.18 -22.25 33.24
CA SER A 366 -30.61 -20.90 33.67
C SER A 366 -29.99 -20.48 35.02
N LYS A 367 -29.71 -21.44 35.92
CA LYS A 367 -29.04 -21.20 37.20
C LYS A 367 -27.57 -20.79 37.01
N ASP A 368 -26.87 -21.43 36.09
CA ASP A 368 -25.45 -21.16 35.80
C ASP A 368 -25.26 -19.88 34.98
N ARG A 369 -26.29 -19.46 34.23
CA ARG A 369 -26.31 -18.18 33.50
C ARG A 369 -26.63 -16.98 34.38
N LYS A 370 -27.11 -17.18 35.61
CA LYS A 370 -27.57 -16.09 36.47
C LYS A 370 -26.42 -15.11 36.76
N GLY A 371 -26.58 -13.86 36.33
CA GLY A 371 -25.56 -12.82 36.47
C GLY A 371 -24.44 -12.85 35.43
N ILE A 372 -24.47 -13.77 34.47
CA ILE A 372 -23.50 -13.84 33.38
C ILE A 372 -24.09 -13.17 32.14
N ILE A 373 -23.41 -12.12 31.67
CA ILE A 373 -23.80 -11.40 30.46
C ILE A 373 -23.54 -12.29 29.24
N LYS A 374 -24.54 -12.36 28.34
CA LYS A 374 -24.41 -13.04 27.05
C LYS A 374 -23.19 -12.47 26.31
N PRO A 375 -22.27 -13.32 25.84
CA PRO A 375 -21.11 -12.85 25.08
C PRO A 375 -21.56 -12.05 23.86
N GLU A 376 -20.90 -10.91 23.60
CA GLU A 376 -21.10 -10.11 22.40
C GLU A 376 -20.07 -10.46 21.34
N ASP A 377 -20.46 -10.38 20.07
CA ASP A 377 -19.57 -10.61 18.94
C ASP A 377 -18.52 -9.49 18.89
N PRO A 378 -17.20 -9.80 18.99
CA PRO A 378 -16.17 -8.78 18.97
C PRO A 378 -15.98 -8.13 17.59
N GLY A 379 -16.68 -8.60 16.55
CA GLY A 379 -16.50 -8.15 15.17
C GLY A 379 -15.19 -8.67 14.57
N LYS A 380 -15.07 -8.54 13.25
CA LYS A 380 -13.82 -8.83 12.53
C LYS A 380 -13.02 -7.55 12.39
N GLN A 381 -11.81 -7.54 12.93
CA GLN A 381 -10.87 -6.41 12.85
C GLN A 381 -9.81 -6.70 11.78
N MET A 382 -9.42 -5.65 11.08
CA MET A 382 -8.38 -5.68 10.06
C MET A 382 -7.83 -4.27 9.82
N LEU A 383 -6.53 -4.15 9.59
CA LEU A 383 -5.91 -2.86 9.23
C LEU A 383 -6.28 -2.43 7.80
N PHE A 384 -6.00 -3.28 6.80
CA PHE A 384 -6.39 -3.05 5.42
C PHE A 384 -7.87 -3.38 5.22
N LEU A 385 -8.65 -2.38 4.82
CA LEU A 385 -10.06 -2.52 4.49
C LEU A 385 -10.22 -2.82 2.99
N SER A 386 -11.10 -3.75 2.66
CA SER A 386 -11.35 -4.10 1.25
C SER A 386 -12.29 -3.12 0.55
N THR A 387 -12.00 -2.81 -0.71
CA THR A 387 -12.81 -1.92 -1.56
C THR A 387 -13.98 -2.61 -2.24
N ASN A 388 -14.02 -3.94 -2.27
CA ASN A 388 -15.16 -4.69 -2.83
C ASN A 388 -16.38 -4.71 -1.90
N LEU A 389 -16.29 -4.06 -0.73
CA LEU A 389 -17.34 -3.97 0.24
C LEU A 389 -18.33 -2.86 -0.14
N GLY A 390 -19.62 -3.16 -0.11
CA GLY A 390 -20.66 -2.12 -0.14
C GLY A 390 -20.53 -1.17 1.05
N THR A 391 -21.11 0.03 0.94
CA THR A 391 -21.03 1.13 1.93
C THR A 391 -21.22 0.68 3.39
N VAL A 392 -22.22 -0.16 3.66
CA VAL A 392 -22.55 -0.67 5.01
C VAL A 392 -21.44 -1.59 5.53
N SER A 393 -21.01 -2.54 4.70
CA SER A 393 -19.96 -3.49 5.06
C SER A 393 -18.62 -2.80 5.30
N PHE A 394 -18.31 -1.77 4.49
CA PHE A 394 -17.13 -0.94 4.70
C PHE A 394 -17.18 -0.20 6.04
N LEU A 395 -18.32 0.44 6.37
CA LEU A 395 -18.48 1.11 7.67
C LEU A 395 -18.44 0.14 8.84
N GLN A 396 -19.02 -1.05 8.70
CA GLN A 396 -18.96 -2.09 9.72
C GLN A 396 -17.51 -2.56 9.95
N ALA A 397 -16.74 -2.75 8.88
CA ALA A 397 -15.32 -3.11 8.98
C ALA A 397 -14.52 -2.00 9.68
N LEU A 398 -14.72 -0.74 9.29
CA LEU A 398 -14.09 0.41 9.95
C LEU A 398 -14.50 0.53 11.43
N TYR A 399 -15.79 0.33 11.76
CA TYR A 399 -16.30 0.33 13.13
C TYR A 399 -15.62 -0.76 13.97
N ASN A 400 -15.59 -2.00 13.46
CA ASN A 400 -14.96 -3.12 14.16
C ASN A 400 -13.46 -2.90 14.39
N SER A 401 -12.77 -2.26 13.44
CA SER A 401 -11.35 -1.90 13.53
C SER A 401 -11.09 -0.62 14.33
N ASN A 402 -11.88 -0.35 15.38
CA ASN A 402 -11.74 0.82 16.26
C ASN A 402 -11.77 2.16 15.51
N SER A 403 -12.65 2.28 14.52
CA SER A 403 -12.76 3.46 13.66
C SER A 403 -11.49 3.76 12.85
N SER A 404 -10.55 2.82 12.70
CA SER A 404 -9.26 3.04 12.03
C SER A 404 -9.03 2.04 10.90
N GLY A 405 -8.35 2.45 9.83
CA GLY A 405 -7.98 1.53 8.76
C GLY A 405 -7.26 2.18 7.59
N ILE A 406 -6.78 1.33 6.68
CA ILE A 406 -6.10 1.72 5.44
C ILE A 406 -6.89 1.17 4.26
N LEU A 407 -7.31 2.05 3.36
CA LEU A 407 -7.86 1.69 2.07
C LEU A 407 -6.72 1.73 1.05
N PHE A 408 -6.32 0.58 0.51
CA PHE A 408 -5.21 0.50 -0.43
C PHE A 408 -5.64 -0.26 -1.69
N GLU A 409 -5.65 0.42 -2.84
CA GLU A 409 -5.92 -0.21 -4.15
C GLU A 409 -5.02 0.35 -5.24
N THR A 410 -4.35 -0.55 -5.97
CA THR A 410 -3.54 -0.19 -7.13
C THR A 410 -4.36 0.02 -8.41
N GLU A 411 -5.64 -0.41 -8.39
CA GLU A 411 -6.57 -0.24 -9.50
C GLU A 411 -7.84 0.44 -9.01
N ALA A 412 -7.92 1.75 -9.18
CA ALA A 412 -9.09 2.55 -8.82
C ALA A 412 -10.37 2.13 -9.58
N ASP A 413 -10.29 1.28 -10.61
CA ASP A 413 -11.47 0.67 -11.25
C ASP A 413 -12.22 -0.28 -10.31
N THR A 414 -11.55 -0.92 -9.34
CA THR A 414 -12.22 -1.77 -8.34
C THR A 414 -13.23 -0.96 -7.52
N LEU A 415 -12.88 0.27 -7.14
CA LEU A 415 -13.79 1.21 -6.50
C LEU A 415 -14.92 1.69 -7.43
N GLN A 416 -14.69 1.72 -8.74
CA GLN A 416 -15.68 2.11 -9.75
C GLN A 416 -16.66 1.00 -10.12
N SER A 417 -16.33 -0.27 -9.81
CA SER A 417 -17.27 -1.39 -9.93
C SER A 417 -18.47 -1.25 -8.97
N THR A 418 -18.30 -0.43 -7.92
CA THR A 418 -19.38 0.04 -7.05
C THR A 418 -20.47 0.70 -7.90
N PRO A 419 -21.74 0.25 -7.81
CA PRO A 419 -22.82 0.84 -8.58
C PRO A 419 -22.86 2.37 -8.41
N ARG A 420 -23.14 3.13 -9.49
CA ARG A 420 -23.22 4.61 -9.42
C ARG A 420 -24.11 5.13 -8.27
N LYS A 421 -25.13 4.36 -7.87
CA LYS A 421 -26.02 4.67 -6.76
C LYS A 421 -25.34 4.59 -5.38
N GLU A 422 -24.30 3.77 -5.23
CA GLU A 422 -23.55 3.55 -3.99
C GLU A 422 -22.30 4.44 -3.88
N TRP A 423 -21.81 4.96 -5.01
CA TRP A 423 -20.65 5.87 -5.03
C TRP A 423 -20.89 7.16 -4.24
N GLY A 424 -22.09 7.75 -4.33
CA GLY A 424 -22.44 8.97 -3.59
C GLY A 424 -22.28 8.81 -2.07
N PRO A 425 -22.95 7.82 -1.45
CA PRO A 425 -22.76 7.47 -0.04
C PRO A 425 -21.30 7.13 0.33
N PHE A 426 -20.60 6.37 -0.51
CA PHE A 426 -19.20 6.01 -0.24
C PHE A 426 -18.27 7.25 -0.27
N SER A 427 -18.45 8.14 -1.23
CA SER A 427 -17.74 9.42 -1.28
C SER A 427 -18.03 10.28 -0.04
N ASP A 428 -19.26 10.25 0.49
CA ASP A 428 -19.59 10.94 1.74
C ASP A 428 -18.79 10.41 2.93
N ILE A 429 -18.64 9.08 3.04
CA ILE A 429 -17.80 8.44 4.07
C ILE A 429 -16.37 8.94 3.98
N LEU A 430 -15.76 8.91 2.79
CA LEU A 430 -14.39 9.38 2.58
C LEU A 430 -14.24 10.86 2.98
N ARG A 431 -15.23 11.70 2.65
CA ARG A 431 -15.17 13.13 2.99
C ARG A 431 -15.26 13.41 4.49
N LYS A 432 -16.12 12.67 5.20
CA LYS A 432 -16.27 12.74 6.66
C LYS A 432 -15.04 12.16 7.36
N ALA A 433 -14.57 11.01 6.90
CA ALA A 433 -13.39 10.33 7.43
C ALA A 433 -12.13 11.20 7.36
N PHE A 434 -11.91 11.91 6.25
CA PHE A 434 -10.79 12.84 6.13
C PHE A 434 -10.77 13.94 7.19
N HIS A 435 -11.93 14.39 7.69
CA HIS A 435 -12.02 15.43 8.73
C HIS A 435 -12.31 14.85 10.14
N HIS A 436 -12.24 13.53 10.30
CA HIS A 436 -12.60 12.82 11.54
C HIS A 436 -14.03 13.14 12.01
N GLU A 437 -14.94 13.40 11.07
CA GLU A 437 -16.35 13.69 11.35
C GLU A 437 -17.10 12.38 11.62
N THR A 438 -18.01 12.41 12.60
CA THR A 438 -18.83 11.25 12.94
C THR A 438 -19.67 10.78 11.76
N ILE A 439 -19.66 9.47 11.52
CA ILE A 439 -20.45 8.81 10.48
C ILE A 439 -21.47 7.91 11.16
N GLN A 440 -22.76 8.15 10.90
CA GLN A 440 -23.86 7.35 11.42
C GLN A 440 -24.62 6.72 10.26
N LEU A 441 -24.91 5.43 10.38
CA LEU A 441 -25.77 4.70 9.48
C LEU A 441 -26.88 4.02 10.29
N GLU A 442 -28.13 4.40 10.00
CA GLU A 442 -29.29 3.79 10.64
C GLU A 442 -29.38 2.31 10.25
N GLY A 443 -29.61 1.45 11.25
CA GLY A 443 -29.84 0.04 11.01
C GLY A 443 -31.14 -0.18 10.21
N ARG A 444 -31.15 -1.20 9.34
CA ARG A 444 -32.42 -1.75 8.83
C ARG A 444 -33.14 -2.46 9.99
N LYS A 445 -34.47 -2.64 9.91
CA LYS A 445 -35.30 -3.29 10.95
C LYS A 445 -34.56 -4.44 11.65
N GLY A 446 -34.24 -4.28 12.94
CA GLY A 446 -33.59 -5.29 13.78
C GLY A 446 -32.07 -5.17 13.96
N PHE A 447 -31.38 -4.28 13.24
CA PHE A 447 -29.94 -4.04 13.40
C PHE A 447 -29.64 -2.82 14.28
N LYS A 448 -28.60 -2.92 15.13
CA LYS A 448 -28.08 -1.76 15.87
C LYS A 448 -27.52 -0.73 14.87
N PRO A 449 -27.69 0.58 15.12
CA PRO A 449 -27.08 1.62 14.29
C PRO A 449 -25.55 1.51 14.34
N ILE A 450 -24.88 1.77 13.21
CA ILE A 450 -23.42 1.84 13.15
C ILE A 450 -23.02 3.30 13.33
N VAL A 451 -22.25 3.59 14.39
CA VAL A 451 -21.76 4.94 14.70
C VAL A 451 -20.24 4.91 14.78
N VAL A 452 -19.59 5.58 13.84
CA VAL A 452 -18.12 5.75 13.78
C VAL A 452 -17.83 7.19 14.16
N GLU A 453 -17.49 7.45 15.43
CA GLU A 453 -17.40 8.82 15.98
C GLU A 453 -16.23 9.63 15.43
N ARG A 454 -15.05 9.01 15.35
CA ARG A 454 -13.80 9.63 14.89
C ARG A 454 -13.09 8.70 13.90
N PRO A 455 -13.57 8.61 12.66
CA PRO A 455 -12.94 7.81 11.62
C PRO A 455 -11.49 8.28 11.35
N ASN A 456 -10.57 7.32 11.40
CA ASN A 456 -9.15 7.42 11.18
C ASN A 456 -8.80 6.55 9.95
N LEU A 457 -9.12 7.07 8.78
CA LEU A 457 -8.95 6.33 7.52
C LEU A 457 -7.78 6.91 6.75
N SER A 458 -6.81 6.08 6.37
CA SER A 458 -5.83 6.42 5.33
C SER A 458 -6.27 5.81 4.00
N VAL A 459 -5.98 6.50 2.90
CA VAL A 459 -6.40 6.07 1.56
C VAL A 459 -5.21 6.16 0.62
N VAL A 460 -4.90 5.08 -0.09
CA VAL A 460 -3.89 5.04 -1.14
C VAL A 460 -4.49 4.39 -2.35
N LEU A 461 -4.68 5.18 -3.40
CA LEU A 461 -5.24 4.72 -4.66
C LEU A 461 -4.21 4.89 -5.77
N ALA A 462 -4.22 3.99 -6.72
CA ALA A 462 -3.53 4.15 -7.98
C ALA A 462 -4.49 3.94 -9.15
N GLY A 463 -4.25 4.66 -10.25
CA GLY A 463 -5.11 4.54 -11.41
C GLY A 463 -4.66 5.33 -12.62
N THR A 464 -5.46 5.28 -13.69
CA THR A 464 -5.24 6.08 -14.90
C THR A 464 -5.94 7.45 -14.79
N PRO A 465 -5.54 8.45 -15.61
CA PRO A 465 -6.20 9.76 -15.62
C PRO A 465 -7.72 9.67 -15.83
N ASP A 466 -8.18 8.72 -16.65
CA ASP A 466 -9.60 8.51 -16.89
C ASP A 466 -10.33 7.89 -15.68
N GLN A 467 -9.65 7.06 -14.89
CA GLN A 467 -10.20 6.54 -13.64
C GLN A 467 -10.40 7.67 -12.62
N VAL A 468 -9.44 8.61 -12.53
CA VAL A 468 -9.59 9.82 -11.72
C VAL A 468 -10.81 10.64 -12.17
N ARG A 469 -10.95 10.87 -13.48
CA ARG A 469 -12.09 11.63 -14.05
C ARG A 469 -13.45 10.97 -13.78
N LYS A 470 -13.53 9.65 -13.82
CA LYS A 470 -14.77 8.91 -13.51
C LYS A 470 -15.13 9.00 -12.03
N MET A 471 -14.12 8.87 -11.17
CA MET A 471 -14.29 8.86 -9.71
C MET A 471 -14.56 10.27 -9.14
N MET A 472 -13.91 11.29 -9.71
CA MET A 472 -13.98 12.69 -9.31
C MET A 472 -14.16 13.59 -10.54
N PRO A 473 -15.37 13.66 -11.12
CA PRO A 473 -15.61 14.40 -12.36
C PRO A 473 -15.48 15.92 -12.23
N ASP A 474 -15.60 16.45 -11.00
CA ASP A 474 -15.40 17.86 -10.68
C ASP A 474 -14.85 18.04 -9.25
N THR A 475 -14.52 19.30 -8.92
CA THR A 475 -14.05 19.69 -7.58
C THR A 475 -15.18 20.11 -6.64
N ALA A 476 -16.43 20.15 -7.10
CA ALA A 476 -17.55 20.77 -6.40
C ALA A 476 -17.99 19.95 -5.18
N ASN A 477 -17.91 18.61 -5.26
CA ASN A 477 -18.25 17.74 -4.13
C ASN A 477 -17.19 17.73 -3.01
N GLY A 478 -16.03 18.35 -3.24
CA GLY A 478 -14.93 18.47 -2.29
C GLY A 478 -14.12 17.19 -2.04
N LEU A 479 -14.36 16.06 -2.71
CA LEU A 479 -13.52 14.87 -2.52
C LEU A 479 -12.10 15.11 -3.09
N PHE A 480 -12.02 15.73 -4.27
CA PHE A 480 -10.76 16.05 -4.96
C PHE A 480 -9.72 16.71 -4.06
N SER A 481 -10.10 17.77 -3.37
CA SER A 481 -9.18 18.57 -2.56
C SER A 481 -8.68 17.89 -1.29
N ARG A 482 -9.12 16.66 -1.00
CA ARG A 482 -8.63 15.85 0.12
C ARG A 482 -7.45 14.96 -0.26
N PHE A 483 -7.21 14.74 -1.55
CA PHE A 483 -6.16 13.86 -2.03
C PHE A 483 -4.86 14.61 -2.33
N LEU A 484 -3.74 13.99 -1.94
CA LEU A 484 -2.42 14.21 -2.48
C LEU A 484 -2.32 13.49 -3.81
N PHE A 485 -2.26 14.25 -4.91
CA PHE A 485 -2.06 13.67 -6.23
C PHE A 485 -0.57 13.61 -6.53
N TYR A 486 -0.11 12.44 -7.00
CA TYR A 486 1.15 12.32 -7.72
C TYR A 486 0.85 11.81 -9.12
N ALA A 487 1.02 12.69 -10.10
CA ALA A 487 0.59 12.50 -11.47
C ALA A 487 1.80 12.57 -12.40
N PHE A 488 1.98 11.63 -13.31
CA PHE A 488 3.15 11.60 -14.21
C PHE A 488 2.82 10.88 -15.53
N GLY A 489 3.61 11.16 -16.58
CA GLY A 489 3.45 10.59 -17.93
C GLY A 489 4.15 9.24 -18.12
N ASP A 490 4.04 8.68 -19.33
CA ASP A 490 4.74 7.45 -19.74
C ASP A 490 5.71 7.77 -20.89
N ASP A 491 6.80 8.47 -20.57
CA ASP A 491 7.87 8.82 -21.51
C ASP A 491 9.17 8.05 -21.23
N GLN A 492 9.14 7.11 -20.30
CA GLN A 492 10.30 6.34 -19.90
C GLN A 492 10.63 5.26 -20.95
N PRO A 493 11.90 5.13 -21.38
CA PRO A 493 12.32 3.99 -22.19
C PRO A 493 12.13 2.68 -21.41
N PHE A 494 12.02 1.56 -22.12
CA PHE A 494 12.02 0.24 -21.48
C PHE A 494 13.31 0.07 -20.65
N ASP A 495 13.15 -0.03 -19.34
CA ASP A 495 14.26 -0.20 -18.40
C ASP A 495 14.75 -1.66 -18.39
N ASP A 496 16.03 -1.89 -18.13
CA ASP A 496 16.59 -3.24 -18.01
C ASP A 496 16.19 -3.85 -16.65
N PRO A 497 15.25 -4.83 -16.60
CA PRO A 497 14.78 -5.38 -15.33
C PRO A 497 15.85 -6.18 -14.59
N PHE A 498 16.96 -6.52 -15.25
CA PHE A 498 18.07 -7.26 -14.67
C PHE A 498 19.23 -6.36 -14.26
N GLY A 499 19.20 -5.08 -14.65
CA GLY A 499 20.22 -4.08 -14.38
C GLY A 499 20.33 -3.80 -12.88
N GLY A 500 21.13 -4.62 -12.19
CA GLY A 500 21.55 -4.50 -10.80
C GLY A 500 20.49 -4.71 -9.70
N TYR A 501 19.30 -5.20 -10.04
CA TYR A 501 18.43 -5.88 -9.08
C TYR A 501 18.76 -7.37 -8.92
N ARG A 502 19.70 -7.90 -9.72
CA ARG A 502 20.02 -9.34 -9.81
C ARG A 502 20.41 -10.00 -8.49
N ASP A 503 21.05 -9.24 -7.59
CA ASP A 503 21.51 -9.71 -6.28
C ASP A 503 20.72 -9.06 -5.12
N MET A 504 19.60 -8.38 -5.40
CA MET A 504 18.80 -7.69 -4.38
C MET A 504 17.47 -8.41 -4.17
N ASP A 505 17.28 -8.95 -2.97
CA ASP A 505 15.98 -9.46 -2.52
C ASP A 505 15.14 -8.32 -1.95
N LEU A 506 14.45 -7.59 -2.84
CA LEU A 506 13.57 -6.51 -2.41
C LEU A 506 12.44 -7.01 -1.51
N ASP A 507 11.90 -8.20 -1.78
CA ASP A 507 10.79 -8.72 -0.98
C ASP A 507 11.27 -9.04 0.45
N GLY A 508 12.42 -9.71 0.62
CA GLY A 508 13.03 -9.93 1.93
C GLY A 508 13.44 -8.64 2.66
N ILE A 509 13.99 -7.65 1.94
CA ILE A 509 14.33 -6.34 2.53
C ILE A 509 13.07 -5.62 3.03
N PHE A 510 11.98 -5.66 2.28
CA PHE A 510 10.74 -5.00 2.68
C PHE A 510 9.99 -5.77 3.78
N ASP A 511 10.19 -7.08 3.89
CA ASP A 511 9.75 -7.88 5.03
C ASP A 511 10.43 -7.40 6.33
N ASP A 512 11.76 -7.23 6.33
CA ASP A 512 12.50 -6.69 7.47
C ASP A 512 12.05 -5.26 7.84
N LEU A 513 11.82 -4.40 6.84
CA LEU A 513 11.32 -3.05 7.06
C LEU A 513 9.88 -3.03 7.61
N ALA A 514 9.03 -3.96 7.17
CA ALA A 514 7.68 -4.12 7.70
C ALA A 514 7.70 -4.57 9.17
N CYS A 515 8.65 -5.43 9.55
CA CYS A 515 8.88 -5.82 10.94
C CYS A 515 9.26 -4.61 11.81
N ASN A 516 10.19 -3.77 11.34
CA ASN A 516 10.57 -2.52 12.04
C ASN A 516 9.38 -1.56 12.22
N MET A 517 8.51 -1.46 11.21
CA MET A 517 7.30 -0.64 11.28
C MET A 517 6.28 -1.21 12.28
N ALA A 518 6.13 -2.54 12.36
CA ALA A 518 5.27 -3.20 13.34
C ALA A 518 5.75 -3.00 14.78
N ASP A 519 7.06 -3.15 15.02
CA ASP A 519 7.69 -2.84 16.30
C ASP A 519 7.41 -1.39 16.74
N HIS A 520 7.50 -0.44 15.80
CA HIS A 520 7.20 0.96 16.09
C HIS A 520 5.72 1.19 16.39
N TYR A 521 4.83 0.58 15.61
CA TYR A 521 3.39 0.62 15.83
C TYR A 521 3.04 0.14 17.25
N ASP A 522 3.61 -0.99 17.68
CA ASP A 522 3.37 -1.55 19.01
C ASP A 522 3.98 -0.70 20.12
N LYS A 523 5.19 -0.14 19.93
CA LYS A 523 5.77 0.83 20.87
C LYS A 523 4.85 2.02 21.07
N LEU A 524 4.33 2.62 19.98
CA LEU A 524 3.38 3.75 20.05
C LEU A 524 2.08 3.37 20.76
N LYS A 525 1.53 2.18 20.46
CA LYS A 525 0.32 1.64 21.10
C LYS A 525 0.53 1.31 22.58
N ALA A 526 1.73 0.92 22.99
CA ALA A 526 2.08 0.58 24.37
C ALA A 526 2.39 1.81 25.23
N ARG A 527 2.62 2.99 24.64
CA ARG A 527 2.92 4.21 25.41
C ARG A 527 1.85 4.51 26.45
N HIS A 528 2.32 4.91 27.64
CA HIS A 528 1.47 5.45 28.70
C HIS A 528 0.83 6.79 28.31
N MET A 529 1.57 7.63 27.56
CA MET A 529 1.10 8.92 27.09
C MET A 529 1.13 8.95 25.56
N SER A 530 -0.04 9.20 24.96
CA SER A 530 -0.17 9.40 23.51
C SER A 530 0.67 10.60 23.04
N PRO A 531 1.48 10.47 21.98
CA PRO A 531 2.23 11.57 21.43
C PRO A 531 1.30 12.69 20.94
N TRP A 532 1.59 13.91 21.37
CA TRP A 532 0.92 15.13 20.99
C TRP A 532 1.85 15.95 20.11
N PHE A 533 1.55 16.00 18.83
CA PHE A 533 2.29 16.73 17.82
C PHE A 533 2.00 18.24 17.90
N SER A 534 3.06 19.02 17.93
CA SER A 534 3.04 20.48 17.96
C SER A 534 4.03 21.06 16.95
N LEU A 535 3.66 22.17 16.31
CA LEU A 535 4.61 23.06 15.65
C LEU A 535 5.12 24.08 16.67
N THR A 536 6.35 24.57 16.49
CA THR A 536 6.83 25.71 17.27
C THR A 536 6.15 27.01 16.83
N ALA A 537 6.14 28.05 17.67
CA ALA A 537 5.52 29.33 17.33
C ALA A 537 6.12 29.98 16.05
N ASP A 538 7.42 29.77 15.81
CA ASP A 538 8.09 30.22 14.58
C ASP A 538 7.65 29.41 13.36
N GLN A 539 7.56 28.08 13.47
CA GLN A 539 7.03 27.21 12.42
C GLN A 539 5.56 27.54 12.10
N GLU A 540 4.73 27.82 13.10
CA GLU A 540 3.34 28.25 12.88
C GLU A 540 3.25 29.57 12.11
N ARG A 541 4.15 30.53 12.39
CA ARG A 541 4.22 31.78 11.61
C ARG A 541 4.61 31.50 10.16
N LEU A 542 5.69 30.76 9.94
CA LEU A 542 6.17 30.39 8.61
C LEU A 542 5.12 29.61 7.81
N PHE A 543 4.42 28.70 8.47
CA PHE A 543 3.32 27.94 7.90
C PHE A 543 2.18 28.85 7.44
N ARG A 544 1.78 29.83 8.25
CA ARG A 544 0.73 30.80 7.86
C ARG A 544 1.17 31.63 6.67
N ASP A 545 2.38 32.17 6.71
CA ASP A 545 2.92 33.02 5.64
C ASP A 545 2.97 32.23 4.31
N GLU A 546 3.36 30.96 4.36
CA GLU A 546 3.36 30.06 3.21
C GLU A 546 1.94 29.89 2.63
N PHE A 547 0.97 29.44 3.43
CA PHE A 547 -0.37 29.16 2.91
C PHE A 547 -1.14 30.42 2.52
N GLU A 548 -0.81 31.58 3.10
CA GLU A 548 -1.32 32.88 2.65
C GLU A 548 -0.80 33.19 1.24
N LEU A 549 0.50 33.07 1.00
CA LEU A 549 1.11 33.24 -0.32
C LEU A 549 0.49 32.30 -1.35
N ARG A 550 0.43 30.99 -1.05
CA ARG A 550 -0.15 29.99 -1.96
C ARG A 550 -1.62 30.24 -2.26
N THR A 551 -2.38 30.73 -1.29
CA THR A 551 -3.78 31.11 -1.50
C THR A 551 -3.90 32.28 -2.47
N MET A 552 -3.04 33.30 -2.33
CA MET A 552 -3.00 34.44 -3.25
C MET A 552 -2.61 34.01 -4.67
N GLU A 553 -1.55 33.20 -4.81
CA GLU A 553 -1.06 32.70 -6.10
C GLU A 553 -2.14 31.88 -6.83
N ASN A 554 -2.67 30.85 -6.17
CA ASN A 554 -3.63 29.94 -6.78
C ASN A 554 -4.95 30.64 -7.12
N ARG A 555 -5.43 31.55 -6.26
CA ARG A 555 -6.63 32.34 -6.55
C ARG A 555 -6.42 33.22 -7.79
N SER A 556 -5.21 33.77 -7.93
CA SER A 556 -4.84 34.61 -9.06
C SER A 556 -4.70 33.79 -10.35
N LEU A 557 -4.21 32.56 -10.29
CA LEU A 557 -3.92 31.73 -11.47
C LEU A 557 -5.06 30.81 -11.90
N LEU A 558 -5.80 30.22 -10.95
CA LEU A 558 -6.77 29.14 -11.16
C LEU A 558 -8.20 29.54 -10.79
N GLY A 559 -8.38 30.70 -10.13
CA GLY A 559 -9.68 31.18 -9.66
C GLY A 559 -10.13 30.52 -8.35
N ARG A 560 -11.39 30.73 -7.97
CA ARG A 560 -11.94 30.28 -6.67
C ARG A 560 -12.19 28.78 -6.57
N ASP A 561 -12.26 28.08 -7.70
CA ASP A 561 -12.62 26.65 -7.72
C ASP A 561 -11.51 25.75 -7.17
N PHE A 562 -10.26 26.23 -7.14
CA PHE A 562 -9.11 25.52 -6.57
C PHE A 562 -8.83 25.91 -5.10
N GLU A 563 -9.49 26.95 -4.58
CA GLU A 563 -9.25 27.49 -3.23
C GLU A 563 -9.50 26.44 -2.13
N ALA A 564 -10.45 25.53 -2.34
CA ALA A 564 -10.68 24.41 -1.44
C ALA A 564 -9.48 23.44 -1.36
N THR A 565 -8.78 23.22 -2.48
CA THR A 565 -7.55 22.41 -2.53
C THR A 565 -6.43 23.10 -1.76
N THR A 566 -6.17 24.38 -2.02
CA THR A 566 -5.12 25.13 -1.31
C THR A 566 -5.35 25.16 0.20
N ARG A 567 -6.60 25.34 0.67
CA ARG A 567 -6.90 25.29 2.12
C ARG A 567 -6.67 23.92 2.74
N ARG A 568 -7.09 22.84 2.06
CA ARG A 568 -6.89 21.47 2.56
C ARG A 568 -5.43 21.05 2.51
N MET A 569 -4.66 21.63 1.59
CA MET A 569 -3.24 21.44 1.50
C MET A 569 -2.54 21.82 2.81
N GLY A 570 -3.01 22.87 3.51
CA GLY A 570 -2.54 23.19 4.87
C GLY A 570 -2.69 22.04 5.86
N LEU A 571 -3.90 21.48 6.01
CA LEU A 571 -4.12 20.33 6.89
C LEU A 571 -3.27 19.12 6.48
N ILE A 572 -3.13 18.89 5.17
CA ILE A 572 -2.32 17.81 4.63
C ILE A 572 -0.84 17.99 4.99
N THR A 573 -0.28 19.19 4.85
CA THR A 573 1.11 19.48 5.26
C THR A 573 1.33 19.29 6.74
N PHE A 574 0.37 19.72 7.57
CA PHE A 574 0.40 19.48 9.01
C PHE A 574 0.44 17.98 9.32
N ARG A 575 -0.32 17.17 8.58
CA ARG A 575 -0.30 15.70 8.69
C ARG A 575 0.98 15.07 8.15
N ILE A 576 1.55 15.57 7.05
CA ILE A 576 2.85 15.08 6.55
C ILE A 576 3.93 15.34 7.60
N ALA A 577 3.99 16.56 8.15
CA ALA A 577 4.91 16.89 9.24
C ALA A 577 4.70 15.96 10.45
N MET A 578 3.45 15.66 10.80
CA MET A 578 3.10 14.69 11.84
C MET A 578 3.60 13.27 11.49
N VAL A 579 3.46 12.80 10.25
CA VAL A 579 3.98 11.49 9.81
C VAL A 579 5.51 11.45 9.92
N LEU A 580 6.21 12.46 9.44
CA LEU A 580 7.68 12.53 9.50
C LEU A 580 8.16 12.54 10.95
N THR A 581 7.58 13.38 11.80
CA THR A 581 7.86 13.41 13.24
C THR A 581 7.52 12.09 13.92
N GLY A 582 6.44 11.41 13.50
CA GLY A 582 6.06 10.10 14.01
C GLY A 582 7.10 9.02 13.70
N LEU A 583 7.72 9.09 12.53
CA LEU A 583 8.85 8.23 12.16
C LEU A 583 10.14 8.60 12.89
N ARG A 584 10.40 9.89 13.15
CA ARG A 584 11.57 10.31 13.98
C ARG A 584 11.53 9.75 15.40
N LEU A 585 10.36 9.40 15.92
CA LEU A 585 10.26 8.68 17.20
C LEU A 585 10.86 7.27 17.15
N MET A 586 11.06 6.66 15.97
CA MET A 586 11.83 5.41 15.84
C MET A 586 13.32 5.62 16.16
N GLU A 587 13.83 6.80 15.83
CA GLU A 587 15.24 7.16 15.98
C GLU A 587 15.53 7.70 17.37
N HIS A 588 14.69 8.61 17.84
CA HIS A 588 14.88 9.29 19.10
C HIS A 588 13.54 9.61 19.80
N ASP A 589 13.10 8.69 20.66
CA ASP A 589 11.93 8.89 21.50
C ASP A 589 12.30 9.31 22.92
N SER A 590 11.90 10.52 23.31
CA SER A 590 12.10 11.02 24.68
C SER A 590 11.07 10.50 25.69
N GLY A 591 10.06 9.74 25.24
CA GLY A 591 8.95 9.26 26.07
C GLY A 591 7.95 10.34 26.50
N LYS A 592 8.21 11.61 26.15
CA LYS A 592 7.33 12.74 26.47
C LYS A 592 6.02 12.67 25.69
N ARG A 593 4.98 13.31 26.25
CA ARG A 593 3.71 13.51 25.55
C ARG A 593 3.89 14.47 24.39
N GLU A 594 4.42 15.66 24.65
CA GLU A 594 4.57 16.69 23.62
C GLU A 594 5.78 16.37 22.74
N VAL A 595 5.54 16.32 21.43
CA VAL A 595 6.54 16.05 20.40
C VAL A 595 6.50 17.18 19.40
N PHE A 596 7.60 17.93 19.31
CA PHE A 596 7.72 19.05 18.39
C PHE A 596 8.26 18.58 17.04
N CYS A 597 7.71 19.16 15.97
CA CYS A 597 8.25 18.99 14.63
C CYS A 597 9.66 19.58 14.55
N SER A 598 10.62 18.83 14.01
CA SER A 598 11.95 19.36 13.74
C SER A 598 11.88 20.37 12.57
N ASP A 599 12.81 21.32 12.51
CA ASP A 599 12.85 22.28 11.38
C ASP A 599 13.07 21.56 10.06
N GLN A 600 13.85 20.47 10.07
CA GLN A 600 14.08 19.62 8.91
C GLN A 600 12.78 18.99 8.41
N ASP A 601 12.03 18.29 9.27
CA ASP A 601 10.75 17.66 8.89
C ASP A 601 9.70 18.71 8.49
N PHE A 602 9.70 19.88 9.13
CA PHE A 602 8.83 21.00 8.77
C PHE A 602 9.08 21.47 7.34
N TRP A 603 10.34 21.72 6.98
CA TRP A 603 10.71 22.15 5.62
C TRP A 603 10.50 21.04 4.59
N SER A 604 10.77 19.77 4.92
CA SER A 604 10.44 18.64 4.06
C SER A 604 8.93 18.57 3.80
N ALA A 605 8.09 18.72 4.83
CA ALA A 605 6.65 18.72 4.65
C ALA A 605 6.18 19.86 3.74
N ILE A 606 6.71 21.09 3.91
CA ILE A 606 6.40 22.25 3.05
C ILE A 606 6.86 22.01 1.61
N MET A 607 8.08 21.51 1.41
CA MET A 607 8.65 21.24 0.07
C MET A 607 7.83 20.20 -0.68
N LEU A 608 7.58 19.04 -0.05
CA LEU A 608 6.81 17.97 -0.67
C LEU A 608 5.40 18.44 -1.03
N THR A 609 4.78 19.21 -0.13
CA THR A 609 3.46 19.78 -0.39
C THR A 609 3.46 20.72 -1.60
N ARG A 610 4.46 21.61 -1.71
CA ARG A 610 4.57 22.53 -2.86
C ARG A 610 4.69 21.78 -4.20
N ILE A 611 5.39 20.65 -4.19
CA ILE A 611 5.55 19.76 -5.35
C ILE A 611 4.21 19.10 -5.67
N LEU A 612 3.61 18.39 -4.70
CA LEU A 612 2.33 17.67 -4.87
C LEU A 612 1.16 18.60 -5.23
N GLU A 613 1.20 19.88 -4.82
CA GLU A 613 0.24 20.88 -5.28
C GLU A 613 0.32 21.11 -6.79
N LYS A 614 1.52 21.11 -7.38
CA LYS A 614 1.67 21.23 -8.84
C LYS A 614 1.11 20.01 -9.56
N HIS A 615 1.28 18.80 -9.02
CA HIS A 615 0.60 17.61 -9.55
C HIS A 615 -0.92 17.72 -9.41
N ALA A 616 -1.44 18.19 -8.27
CA ALA A 616 -2.87 18.43 -8.10
C ALA A 616 -3.41 19.46 -9.11
N VAL A 617 -2.64 20.49 -9.45
CA VAL A 617 -2.99 21.44 -10.52
C VAL A 617 -3.01 20.76 -11.89
N ALA A 618 -2.06 19.88 -12.19
CA ALA A 618 -2.03 19.12 -13.44
C ALA A 618 -3.27 18.21 -13.58
N VAL A 619 -3.62 17.47 -12.53
CA VAL A 619 -4.85 16.66 -12.49
C VAL A 619 -6.08 17.54 -12.63
N TYR A 620 -6.15 18.66 -11.88
CA TYR A 620 -7.26 19.61 -11.95
C TYR A 620 -7.49 20.13 -13.37
N LYS A 621 -6.43 20.51 -14.10
CA LYS A 621 -6.50 20.98 -15.49
C LYS A 621 -6.99 19.90 -16.47
N SER A 622 -6.79 18.62 -16.13
CA SER A 622 -7.23 17.51 -16.96
C SER A 622 -8.73 17.18 -16.84
N LEU A 623 -9.46 17.77 -15.88
CA LEU A 623 -10.88 17.46 -15.65
C LEU A 623 -11.83 18.07 -16.73
N PRO A 624 -13.00 17.45 -17.01
CA PRO A 624 -13.87 17.83 -18.13
C PRO A 624 -14.38 19.29 -18.13
N ASN A 625 -14.50 19.93 -16.96
CA ASN A 625 -15.08 21.27 -16.78
C ASN A 625 -14.07 22.37 -16.39
N THR A 626 -12.77 22.09 -16.50
CA THR A 626 -11.70 23.00 -16.03
C THR A 626 -10.80 23.51 -17.16
N LYS A 627 -10.96 23.03 -18.40
CA LYS A 627 -10.13 23.41 -19.56
C LYS A 627 -9.99 24.93 -19.79
N LEU A 628 -11.06 25.71 -19.55
CA LEU A 628 -11.01 27.19 -19.65
C LEU A 628 -10.42 27.90 -18.42
N LYS A 629 -10.31 27.22 -17.27
CA LYS A 629 -9.87 27.78 -15.98
C LYS A 629 -8.35 27.69 -15.75
N GLY A 630 -7.64 26.92 -16.58
CA GLY A 630 -6.17 26.82 -16.57
C GLY A 630 -5.45 27.79 -17.52
N ALA A 631 -6.16 28.43 -18.45
CA ALA A 631 -5.56 29.24 -19.52
C ALA A 631 -4.69 30.40 -18.99
N ARG A 632 -5.07 31.00 -17.86
CA ARG A 632 -4.27 32.06 -17.22
C ARG A 632 -2.98 31.52 -16.60
N ASN A 633 -3.04 30.35 -15.96
CA ASN A 633 -1.86 29.69 -15.40
C ASN A 633 -0.88 29.27 -16.52
N VAL A 634 -1.38 28.69 -17.61
CA VAL A 634 -0.58 28.34 -18.80
C VAL A 634 0.05 29.60 -19.40
N PHE A 635 -0.74 30.66 -19.58
CA PHE A 635 -0.24 31.95 -20.06
C PHE A 635 0.86 32.51 -19.15
N PHE A 636 0.64 32.54 -17.83
CA PHE A 636 1.63 33.04 -16.88
C PHE A 636 2.93 32.23 -16.91
N ASN A 637 2.85 30.90 -16.95
CA ASN A 637 4.03 30.04 -17.00
C ASN A 637 4.84 30.23 -18.29
N ALA A 638 4.18 30.49 -19.42
CA ALA A 638 4.83 30.74 -20.71
C ALA A 638 5.49 32.12 -20.84
N LEU A 639 5.21 33.06 -19.93
CA LEU A 639 5.87 34.36 -19.93
C LEU A 639 7.30 34.26 -19.42
N PRO A 640 8.26 35.05 -19.94
CA PRO A 640 9.58 35.20 -19.34
C PRO A 640 9.50 35.80 -17.91
N ASP A 641 10.60 35.74 -17.15
CA ASP A 641 10.67 36.37 -15.82
C ASP A 641 10.54 37.90 -15.89
N THR A 642 11.05 38.49 -16.97
CA THR A 642 10.85 39.90 -17.30
C THR A 642 10.39 40.04 -18.75
N PHE A 643 9.34 40.82 -18.99
CA PHE A 643 8.72 40.92 -20.31
C PHE A 643 8.00 42.25 -20.51
N THR A 644 7.77 42.61 -21.76
CA THR A 644 7.10 43.82 -22.21
C THR A 644 5.67 43.51 -22.66
N ARG A 645 4.90 44.56 -22.96
CA ARG A 645 3.57 44.40 -23.55
C ARG A 645 3.59 43.64 -24.88
N GLN A 646 4.60 43.88 -25.70
CA GLN A 646 4.74 43.21 -27.00
C GLN A 646 4.95 41.71 -26.80
N GLU A 647 5.84 41.34 -25.87
CA GLU A 647 6.20 39.93 -25.62
C GLU A 647 5.03 39.14 -25.04
N TYR A 648 4.29 39.67 -24.07
CA TYR A 648 3.14 38.92 -23.56
C TYR A 648 2.03 38.77 -24.62
N LEU A 649 1.86 39.72 -25.54
CA LEU A 649 0.89 39.60 -26.62
C LEU A 649 1.33 38.52 -27.64
N THR A 650 2.63 38.39 -27.89
CA THR A 650 3.19 37.31 -28.71
C THR A 650 2.93 35.95 -28.07
N VAL A 651 3.22 35.80 -26.77
CA VAL A 651 2.93 34.57 -26.01
C VAL A 651 1.43 34.27 -25.96
N ALA A 652 0.59 35.29 -25.83
CA ALA A 652 -0.86 35.12 -25.87
C ALA A 652 -1.32 34.58 -27.22
N ALA A 653 -0.79 35.10 -28.33
CA ALA A 653 -1.12 34.64 -29.67
C ALA A 653 -0.72 33.19 -29.91
N SER A 654 0.45 32.74 -29.40
CA SER A 654 0.88 31.33 -29.52
C SER A 654 0.00 30.36 -28.73
N LEU A 655 -0.77 30.85 -27.74
CA LEU A 655 -1.68 30.07 -26.92
C LEU A 655 -3.16 30.25 -27.31
N ASP A 656 -3.45 30.86 -28.46
CA ASP A 656 -4.80 31.21 -28.93
C ASP A 656 -5.61 32.09 -27.93
N ILE A 657 -4.90 32.97 -27.20
CA ILE A 657 -5.49 33.91 -26.25
C ILE A 657 -5.68 35.28 -26.93
N LYS A 658 -6.92 35.74 -26.99
CA LYS A 658 -7.25 37.07 -27.56
C LYS A 658 -6.55 38.21 -26.81
N PRO A 659 -6.10 39.28 -27.48
CA PRO A 659 -5.37 40.39 -26.85
C PRO A 659 -6.07 41.01 -25.63
N LYS A 660 -7.38 41.26 -25.72
CA LYS A 660 -8.16 41.79 -24.58
C LYS A 660 -8.21 40.83 -23.39
N THR A 661 -8.18 39.53 -23.64
CA THR A 661 -8.12 38.50 -22.59
C THR A 661 -6.75 38.47 -21.94
N ALA A 662 -5.67 38.57 -22.74
CA ALA A 662 -4.30 38.67 -22.23
C ALA A 662 -4.10 39.93 -21.37
N GLU A 663 -4.58 41.10 -21.82
CA GLU A 663 -4.57 42.35 -21.03
C GLU A 663 -5.32 42.19 -19.71
N LYS A 664 -6.51 41.56 -19.74
CA LYS A 664 -7.27 41.25 -18.52
C LYS A 664 -6.47 40.33 -17.59
N TYR A 665 -5.80 39.31 -18.10
CA TYR A 665 -4.97 38.41 -17.30
C TYR A 665 -3.78 39.15 -16.67
N ILE A 666 -3.07 39.98 -17.43
CA ILE A 666 -1.98 40.81 -16.88
C ILE A 666 -2.48 41.73 -15.77
N GLY A 667 -3.65 42.38 -15.95
CA GLY A 667 -4.28 43.18 -14.90
C GLY A 667 -4.58 42.38 -13.64
N GLN A 668 -5.19 41.21 -13.79
CA GLN A 668 -5.51 40.31 -12.67
C GLN A 668 -4.27 39.77 -11.95
N LEU A 669 -3.20 39.47 -12.69
CA LEU A 669 -1.92 39.01 -12.13
C LEU A 669 -1.23 40.14 -11.35
N LYS A 670 -1.29 41.37 -11.84
CA LYS A 670 -0.80 42.55 -11.13
C LYS A 670 -1.61 42.82 -9.86
N ASP A 671 -2.94 42.81 -9.95
CA ASP A 671 -3.83 43.01 -8.80
C ASP A 671 -3.66 41.90 -7.76
N GLY A 672 -3.32 40.68 -8.20
CA GLY A 672 -3.01 39.52 -7.37
C GLY A 672 -1.57 39.47 -6.83
N GLY A 673 -0.74 40.49 -7.10
CA GLY A 673 0.64 40.55 -6.61
C GLY A 673 1.63 39.60 -7.28
N MET A 674 1.25 38.95 -8.40
CA MET A 674 2.11 38.02 -9.16
C MET A 674 3.09 38.75 -10.09
N LEU A 675 2.81 40.01 -10.41
CA LEU A 675 3.59 40.82 -11.33
C LEU A 675 3.88 42.20 -10.74
N GLU A 676 5.11 42.64 -10.87
CA GLU A 676 5.49 44.04 -10.74
C GLU A 676 5.55 44.70 -12.11
N HIS A 677 5.20 45.98 -12.19
CA HIS A 677 5.26 46.75 -13.44
C HIS A 677 5.98 48.08 -13.20
N GLY A 678 7.06 48.30 -13.95
CA GLY A 678 7.85 49.52 -13.93
C GLY A 678 8.52 49.76 -15.28
N PHE A 679 8.60 51.02 -15.72
CA PHE A 679 9.30 51.43 -16.96
C PHE A 679 8.99 50.56 -18.20
N ASN A 680 7.71 50.36 -18.52
CA ASN A 680 7.24 49.55 -19.66
C ASN A 680 7.59 48.05 -19.62
N GLN A 681 8.05 47.56 -18.48
CA GLN A 681 8.42 46.18 -18.26
C GLN A 681 7.61 45.58 -17.10
N TYR A 682 7.24 44.33 -17.25
CA TYR A 682 6.64 43.49 -16.22
C TYR A 682 7.70 42.53 -15.71
N ARG A 683 7.66 42.21 -14.41
CA ARG A 683 8.52 41.23 -13.75
C ARG A 683 7.69 40.28 -12.92
N LYS A 684 7.92 38.98 -13.05
CA LYS A 684 7.34 37.96 -12.16
C LYS A 684 7.89 38.11 -10.74
N ARG A 685 7.02 37.97 -9.75
CA ARG A 685 7.44 37.92 -8.34
C ARG A 685 7.80 36.52 -7.91
#